data_AF-A0A4W4EUW0-F1
#
_entry.id   AF-A0A4W4EUW0-F1
#
_cell.length_a   1.000
_cell.length_b   1.000
_cell.length_c   1.000
_cell.angle_alpha   90.00
_cell.angle_beta   90.00
_cell.angle_gamma   90.00
#
_symmetry.space_group_name_H-M   'P 1'
#
loop_
_entity.id
_entity.type
_entity.pdbx_description
1 polymer ?
#
loop_
_entity_poly.entity_id
_entity_poly.type
_entity_poly.pdbx_seq_one_letter_code
_entity_poly.pdbx_strand_id
1 'polypeptide(L)'
;SIGTNCEMCAPGYYGDATKGTTSDCTPCSCPLQSPANNFSPTCHQDEDGQLTCDQCQAAYAGLRCERCANGYFGYPSAVGGSCQPCECNDNLDLSAPRSCDPETGACLRCQEGYGGATCETCTDGYYGDAIVSKSCQSCDCNRNGSVTEVCNKDNGQCECRQHVVGRKCDKCLVKTHMQAGRGCVPCHCNSFGSKSFDCNESGRCLCQPGVAGLKCDRCAHGHFNFQEGGCTPCQCSHVEDNCDSTTGQCICPPNTVGDRCDKCAPHHWGHDISIGCKMCDCHKLGSVKQQCNVNTGCCMCQERFTGEKCTECKLGYRDFPQCIACDCVLAGSTPDTCDAEVGTCACASRTGQCSCKANIQGVRCGSCTSGSFGLIASNPLGCSRCYCFSLSTVCTEAQGLIRMRLTLTPEQTVLPLVDRANVMATTVGVTFQHPEILANAEHVQQELAEPYYWRLPRQFRGSMITAYGGKLKYAVYYEARDELGHTSYEPQVIIRGGPNRDKVMVRHMPVPQIGQLTRHEIDMTEHEWRHLDNSAMSRENFMDVLFRVDYVLIRASHGNMMRHSRISEISLEVAEEGGPSAESERAYQIEKCVCPTGYSGLSCEECAAGFYRLWVRAGSDVSGIGSCVQCQCHGHSNTCDPETGVCQNCQHHTEGEKCEKCLAGFYGVIRGYPDDCKRCACPLTSLENNFSPTCEADGFSDYRCTACPEGYEGKHCERCASGFHGNPQVVGGHCEECKCDPVGAWPVPCDAHTGQCQCRAGATGPQCNHCMEKHVCGPTGIVCMYKCVTNTHTHTLIHTLTLTHTHTHSH
;
A
#
# COMPACT_ATOMS: atom_id res chain seq x y z
N SER A 1 23.15 58.31 80.68
CA SER A 1 22.87 57.84 79.31
C SER A 1 23.63 58.71 78.30
N ILE A 2 23.77 58.23 77.07
CA ILE A 2 24.46 58.83 75.93
C ILE A 2 23.58 58.71 74.67
N GLY A 3 23.87 59.45 73.61
CA GLY A 3 23.05 59.52 72.39
C GLY A 3 22.47 60.91 72.16
N THR A 4 22.04 61.22 70.95
CA THR A 4 21.55 62.57 70.58
C THR A 4 20.29 62.99 71.35
N ASN A 5 19.50 62.02 71.83
CA ASN A 5 18.36 62.21 72.72
C ASN A 5 18.53 61.45 74.05
N CYS A 6 19.78 61.12 74.41
CA CYS A 6 20.13 60.34 75.62
C CYS A 6 19.49 58.94 75.70
N GLU A 7 19.29 58.29 74.55
CA GLU A 7 18.54 57.06 74.40
C GLU A 7 19.30 55.75 74.72
N MET A 8 20.60 55.80 75.03
CA MET A 8 21.43 54.61 75.35
C MET A 8 22.21 54.73 76.67
N CYS A 9 22.60 53.62 77.27
CA CYS A 9 23.51 53.62 78.43
C CYS A 9 24.97 53.82 78.00
N ALA A 10 25.79 54.43 78.87
CA ALA A 10 27.21 54.62 78.61
C ALA A 10 27.99 53.28 78.70
N PRO A 11 29.11 53.11 77.99
CA PRO A 11 29.94 51.90 78.11
C PRO A 11 30.31 51.60 79.57
N GLY A 12 30.20 50.32 79.97
CA GLY A 12 30.36 49.89 81.36
C GLY A 12 29.06 49.93 82.18
N TYR A 13 27.93 50.31 81.56
CA TYR A 13 26.59 50.26 82.15
C TYR A 13 25.60 49.63 81.16
N TYR A 14 24.59 48.94 81.68
CA TYR A 14 23.53 48.28 80.90
C TYR A 14 22.14 48.65 81.44
N GLY A 15 21.12 48.55 80.58
CA GLY A 15 19.72 48.87 80.90
C GLY A 15 19.03 49.68 79.79
N ASP A 16 17.85 50.23 80.08
CA ASP A 16 17.02 50.98 79.12
C ASP A 16 16.93 52.47 79.52
N ALA A 17 17.73 53.29 78.86
CA ALA A 17 17.89 54.72 79.11
C ALA A 17 16.69 55.60 78.74
N THR A 18 15.65 55.05 78.10
CA THR A 18 14.53 55.85 77.55
C THR A 18 13.38 56.08 78.54
N LYS A 19 13.38 55.40 79.70
CA LYS A 19 12.30 55.47 80.69
C LYS A 19 12.31 56.75 81.53
N GLY A 20 13.45 57.44 81.61
CA GLY A 20 13.59 58.74 82.26
C GLY A 20 13.77 58.70 83.78
N THR A 21 14.19 57.57 84.37
CA THR A 21 14.47 57.42 85.81
C THR A 21 15.97 57.32 86.12
N THR A 22 16.36 57.53 87.38
CA THR A 22 17.78 57.51 87.79
C THR A 22 18.41 56.11 87.83
N SER A 23 17.61 55.04 87.75
CA SER A 23 18.09 53.64 87.78
C SER A 23 18.08 52.93 86.42
N ASP A 24 17.83 53.69 85.35
CA ASP A 24 17.66 53.15 83.99
C ASP A 24 18.93 52.50 83.42
N CYS A 25 20.11 52.92 83.88
CA CYS A 25 21.41 52.35 83.51
C CYS A 25 22.18 51.90 84.76
N THR A 26 22.56 50.63 84.83
CA THR A 26 23.27 50.02 85.97
C THR A 26 24.68 49.54 85.60
N PRO A 27 25.69 49.62 86.51
CA PRO A 27 27.06 49.22 86.18
C PRO A 27 27.23 47.72 85.90
N CYS A 28 28.14 47.39 84.99
CA CYS A 28 28.55 46.03 84.70
C CYS A 28 29.16 45.31 85.91
N SER A 29 28.85 44.03 86.07
CA SER A 29 29.25 43.18 87.20
C SER A 29 29.89 41.88 86.67
N CYS A 30 31.17 41.91 86.31
CA CYS A 30 31.82 40.84 85.54
C CYS A 30 33.03 40.19 86.25
N PRO A 31 32.86 39.29 87.23
CA PRO A 31 31.58 38.81 87.79
C PRO A 31 31.05 39.65 88.95
N LEU A 32 31.88 40.49 89.57
CA LEU A 32 31.48 41.35 90.69
C LEU A 32 31.61 42.84 90.31
N GLN A 33 30.85 43.72 90.98
CA GLN A 33 30.96 45.18 90.77
C GLN A 33 32.24 45.78 91.38
N SER A 34 32.94 45.02 92.23
CA SER A 34 34.20 45.47 92.82
C SER A 34 35.28 45.60 91.75
N PRO A 35 36.04 46.71 91.69
CA PRO A 35 37.13 46.89 90.72
C PRO A 35 38.18 45.77 90.74
N ALA A 36 38.35 45.07 91.87
CA ALA A 36 39.31 43.97 91.99
C ALA A 36 38.85 42.66 91.30
N ASN A 37 37.55 42.53 91.02
CA ASN A 37 36.93 41.32 90.46
C ASN A 37 35.96 41.65 89.33
N ASN A 38 36.20 42.77 88.65
CA ASN A 38 35.52 43.14 87.42
C ASN A 38 36.52 43.00 86.26
N PHE A 39 36.54 41.80 85.67
CA PHE A 39 37.50 41.37 84.64
C PHE A 39 36.99 41.64 83.21
N SER A 40 35.94 42.45 83.06
CA SER A 40 35.51 42.98 81.76
C SER A 40 35.06 44.44 81.87
N PRO A 41 35.52 45.32 80.95
CA PRO A 41 35.17 46.74 81.00
C PRO A 41 33.75 47.05 80.47
N THR A 42 33.12 46.15 79.70
CA THR A 42 31.81 46.37 79.07
C THR A 42 30.89 45.16 79.21
N CYS A 43 29.59 45.41 79.17
CA CYS A 43 28.57 44.38 79.25
C CYS A 43 27.27 44.86 78.60
N HIS A 44 26.40 43.92 78.28
CA HIS A 44 25.04 44.16 77.85
C HIS A 44 24.08 43.15 78.49
N GLN A 45 22.80 43.45 78.43
CA GLN A 45 21.75 42.56 78.90
C GLN A 45 21.13 41.86 77.71
N ASP A 46 21.04 40.54 77.77
CA ASP A 46 20.42 39.72 76.74
C ASP A 46 18.88 39.71 76.87
N GLU A 47 18.20 39.11 75.88
CA GLU A 47 16.73 39.16 75.74
C GLU A 47 15.96 38.56 76.94
N ASP A 48 16.60 37.67 77.71
CA ASP A 48 16.06 37.05 78.92
C ASP A 48 16.34 37.87 80.20
N GLY A 49 17.04 38.99 80.08
CA GLY A 49 17.35 39.88 81.19
C GLY A 49 18.63 39.51 81.97
N GLN A 50 19.48 38.63 81.45
CA GLN A 50 20.74 38.22 82.08
C GLN A 50 21.92 39.12 81.64
N LEU A 51 22.90 39.30 82.52
CA LEU A 51 24.05 40.17 82.25
C LEU A 51 25.18 39.37 81.59
N THR A 52 25.57 39.77 80.38
CA THR A 52 26.66 39.17 79.62
C THR A 52 27.79 40.17 79.42
N CYS A 53 29.02 39.73 79.70
CA CYS A 53 30.24 40.53 79.68
C CYS A 53 31.05 40.27 78.41
N ASP A 54 31.34 41.32 77.65
CA ASP A 54 31.73 41.17 76.25
C ASP A 54 33.22 40.86 76.06
N GLN A 55 34.06 41.24 77.04
CA GLN A 55 35.51 41.22 76.90
C GLN A 55 36.18 40.75 78.20
N CYS A 56 36.17 39.44 78.46
CA CYS A 56 36.93 38.88 79.58
C CYS A 56 38.44 39.00 79.33
N GLN A 57 39.20 39.39 80.36
CA GLN A 57 40.66 39.34 80.34
C GLN A 57 41.19 37.91 80.07
N ALA A 58 42.35 37.77 79.43
CA ALA A 58 42.83 36.50 78.84
C ALA A 58 42.91 35.28 79.78
N ALA A 59 43.14 35.47 81.08
CA ALA A 59 43.19 34.38 82.06
C ALA A 59 41.79 33.94 82.56
N TYR A 60 40.73 34.61 82.11
CA TYR A 60 39.36 34.44 82.58
C TYR A 60 38.42 34.09 81.42
N ALA A 61 37.38 33.34 81.73
CA ALA A 61 36.39 32.85 80.79
C ALA A 61 35.01 32.76 81.47
N GLY A 62 33.96 32.52 80.70
CA GLY A 62 32.58 32.50 81.18
C GLY A 62 31.80 33.76 80.81
N LEU A 63 30.47 33.72 80.87
CA LEU A 63 29.60 34.81 80.41
C LEU A 63 29.75 36.07 81.26
N ARG A 64 30.21 35.92 82.51
CA ARG A 64 30.51 37.01 83.43
C ARG A 64 31.98 37.01 83.85
N CYS A 65 32.86 36.36 83.08
CA CYS A 65 34.27 36.18 83.41
C CYS A 65 34.48 35.48 84.77
N GLU A 66 33.59 34.56 85.10
CA GLU A 66 33.47 33.93 86.42
C GLU A 66 34.34 32.67 86.63
N ARG A 67 35.10 32.23 85.62
CA ARG A 67 35.99 31.06 85.69
C ARG A 67 37.34 31.34 85.03
N CYS A 68 38.34 30.49 85.26
CA CYS A 68 39.63 30.59 84.61
C CYS A 68 39.63 30.02 83.18
N ALA A 69 40.44 30.62 82.31
CA ALA A 69 40.67 30.14 80.95
C ALA A 69 41.53 28.86 80.94
N ASN A 70 41.53 28.13 79.82
CA ASN A 70 42.30 26.89 79.70
C ASN A 70 43.81 27.14 79.91
N GLY A 71 44.47 26.32 80.72
CA GLY A 71 45.88 26.54 81.11
C GLY A 71 46.06 27.38 82.39
N TYR A 72 44.97 27.84 83.00
CA TYR A 72 44.96 28.62 84.23
C TYR A 72 44.02 28.00 85.27
N PHE A 73 44.32 28.22 86.56
CA PHE A 73 43.53 27.75 87.69
C PHE A 73 43.33 28.85 88.74
N GLY A 74 42.23 28.80 89.49
CA GLY A 74 41.89 29.79 90.51
C GLY A 74 40.38 30.10 90.64
N TYR A 75 40.03 31.06 91.50
CA TYR A 75 38.63 31.36 91.87
C TYR A 75 38.27 32.85 91.70
N PRO A 76 37.96 33.31 90.47
CA PRO A 76 37.73 34.73 90.19
C PRO A 76 36.41 35.32 90.74
N SER A 77 35.43 34.48 91.08
CA SER A 77 34.16 34.93 91.69
C SER A 77 34.25 35.23 93.20
N ALA A 78 35.36 34.89 93.85
CA ALA A 78 35.61 35.25 95.25
C ALA A 78 36.21 36.67 95.33
N VAL A 79 35.84 37.45 96.35
CA VAL A 79 36.38 38.81 96.55
C VAL A 79 37.92 38.73 96.70
N GLY A 80 38.66 39.36 95.79
CA GLY A 80 40.12 39.34 95.72
C GLY A 80 40.73 38.15 94.96
N GLY A 81 39.92 37.21 94.47
CA GLY A 81 40.41 36.04 93.73
C GLY A 81 40.80 36.34 92.28
N SER A 82 41.80 35.61 91.76
CA SER A 82 42.32 35.73 90.39
C SER A 82 42.75 34.37 89.83
N CYS A 83 43.02 34.30 88.53
CA CYS A 83 43.47 33.09 87.83
C CYS A 83 44.99 33.09 87.62
N GLN A 84 45.66 31.97 87.89
CA GLN A 84 47.11 31.76 87.76
C GLN A 84 47.45 30.64 86.77
N PRO A 85 48.57 30.70 86.03
CA PRO A 85 48.94 29.66 85.06
C PRO A 85 49.34 28.34 85.75
N CYS A 86 49.07 27.21 85.10
CA CYS A 86 49.45 25.88 85.60
C CYS A 86 50.94 25.57 85.41
N GLU A 87 51.58 24.94 86.40
CA GLU A 87 53.03 24.66 86.42
C GLU A 87 53.37 23.28 85.81
N CYS A 88 53.34 23.17 84.48
CA CYS A 88 53.56 21.91 83.75
C CYS A 88 54.76 21.95 82.80
N ASN A 89 55.85 22.59 83.23
CA ASN A 89 57.09 22.80 82.48
C ASN A 89 56.89 23.40 81.08
N ASP A 90 55.79 24.15 80.86
CA ASP A 90 55.30 24.64 79.57
C ASP A 90 55.19 23.57 78.47
N ASN A 91 55.00 22.31 78.86
CA ASN A 91 54.82 21.17 77.96
C ASN A 91 53.35 20.69 77.94
N LEU A 92 52.42 21.57 78.33
CA LEU A 92 50.98 21.36 78.23
C LEU A 92 50.50 21.49 76.78
N ASP A 93 49.60 20.62 76.37
CA ASP A 93 48.83 20.78 75.14
C ASP A 93 47.59 21.64 75.40
N LEU A 94 47.63 22.91 75.00
CA LEU A 94 46.55 23.89 75.17
C LEU A 94 45.48 23.82 74.07
N SER A 95 45.63 22.95 73.07
CA SER A 95 44.70 22.85 71.94
C SER A 95 43.31 22.32 72.31
N ALA A 96 43.18 21.67 73.47
CA ALA A 96 41.92 21.12 73.98
C ALA A 96 41.60 21.67 75.38
N PRO A 97 40.32 21.92 75.73
CA PRO A 97 39.95 22.45 77.03
C PRO A 97 40.31 21.49 78.18
N ARG A 98 40.53 22.04 79.38
CA ARG A 98 41.02 21.35 80.60
C ARG A 98 42.39 20.67 80.41
N SER A 99 43.33 21.36 79.77
CA SER A 99 44.72 20.89 79.65
C SER A 99 45.38 20.72 81.02
N CYS A 100 45.06 21.63 81.94
CA CYS A 100 45.27 21.44 83.36
C CYS A 100 43.95 21.61 84.12
N ASP A 101 43.92 21.14 85.35
CA ASP A 101 42.75 21.26 86.20
C ASP A 101 42.54 22.72 86.67
N PRO A 102 41.37 23.34 86.41
CA PRO A 102 41.14 24.77 86.66
C PRO A 102 40.97 25.15 88.14
N GLU A 103 40.95 24.18 89.06
CA GLU A 103 40.88 24.43 90.51
C GLU A 103 42.20 24.09 91.21
N THR A 104 42.85 23.01 90.80
CA THR A 104 44.06 22.47 91.47
C THR A 104 45.36 22.72 90.72
N GLY A 105 45.32 23.02 89.43
CA GLY A 105 46.50 23.26 88.58
C GLY A 105 47.20 22.00 88.06
N ALA A 106 46.67 20.80 88.31
CA ALA A 106 47.30 19.53 87.90
C ALA A 106 47.38 19.37 86.37
N CYS A 107 48.51 18.87 85.86
CA CYS A 107 48.77 18.67 84.43
C CYS A 107 48.03 17.43 83.90
N LEU A 108 47.03 17.64 83.04
CA LEU A 108 46.20 16.54 82.54
C LEU A 108 46.60 16.12 81.12
N ARG A 109 47.21 17.01 80.33
CA ARG A 109 47.52 16.77 78.92
C ARG A 109 48.88 17.35 78.52
N CYS A 110 49.89 16.50 78.47
CA CYS A 110 51.21 16.84 77.94
C CYS A 110 51.22 16.84 76.41
N GLN A 111 52.12 17.62 75.81
CA GLN A 111 52.37 17.62 74.36
C GLN A 111 52.89 16.24 73.89
N GLU A 112 52.62 15.92 72.63
CA GLU A 112 53.04 14.65 72.03
C GLU A 112 54.55 14.42 72.15
N GLY A 113 54.94 13.23 72.60
CA GLY A 113 56.35 12.89 72.90
C GLY A 113 56.78 13.22 74.34
N TYR A 114 55.97 13.96 75.10
CA TYR A 114 56.21 14.33 76.50
C TYR A 114 55.23 13.62 77.44
N GLY A 115 55.68 13.28 78.63
CA GLY A 115 54.90 12.57 79.65
C GLY A 115 55.50 12.74 81.03
N GLY A 116 54.88 12.13 82.04
CA GLY A 116 55.19 12.38 83.45
C GLY A 116 54.12 13.26 84.11
N ALA A 117 54.18 13.41 85.43
CA ALA A 117 53.14 14.07 86.21
C ALA A 117 53.12 15.59 86.00
N THR A 118 54.24 16.17 85.61
CA THR A 118 54.41 17.58 85.22
C THR A 118 54.96 17.72 83.81
N CYS A 119 54.79 16.69 82.96
CA CYS A 119 55.29 16.63 81.58
C CYS A 119 56.83 16.72 81.49
N GLU A 120 57.52 16.05 82.42
CA GLU A 120 58.96 16.14 82.69
C GLU A 120 59.82 15.03 82.05
N THR A 121 59.23 14.08 81.33
CA THR A 121 59.94 12.95 80.68
C THR A 121 59.51 12.76 79.23
N CYS A 122 60.35 12.12 78.41
CA CYS A 122 59.93 11.66 77.08
C CYS A 122 59.16 10.33 77.19
N THR A 123 58.05 10.22 76.47
CA THR A 123 57.24 9.00 76.42
C THR A 123 57.93 7.87 75.65
N ASP A 124 57.47 6.64 75.85
CA ASP A 124 58.04 5.48 75.15
C ASP A 124 57.90 5.63 73.63
N GLY A 125 58.96 5.28 72.89
CA GLY A 125 59.06 5.55 71.44
C GLY A 125 59.67 6.92 71.11
N TYR A 126 59.99 7.73 72.13
CA TYR A 126 60.72 8.99 72.00
C TYR A 126 61.97 8.97 72.90
N TYR A 127 63.00 9.72 72.49
CA TYR A 127 64.26 9.84 73.20
C TYR A 127 64.74 11.30 73.17
N GLY A 128 65.53 11.72 74.16
CA GLY A 128 65.98 13.11 74.32
C GLY A 128 65.67 13.67 75.71
N ASP A 129 65.73 14.99 75.86
CA ASP A 129 65.53 15.69 77.14
C ASP A 129 64.24 16.53 77.11
N ALA A 130 63.33 16.22 78.03
CA ALA A 130 61.99 16.79 78.12
C ALA A 130 61.92 18.12 78.89
N ILE A 131 62.95 18.46 79.68
CA ILE A 131 62.90 19.60 80.63
C ILE A 131 63.76 20.76 80.12
N VAL A 132 65.04 20.52 79.81
CA VAL A 132 65.98 21.62 79.53
C VAL A 132 65.97 21.96 78.05
N SER A 133 66.14 20.98 77.17
CA SER A 133 66.19 21.20 75.72
C SER A 133 64.86 20.99 75.01
N LYS A 134 63.85 20.41 75.69
CA LYS A 134 62.53 20.09 75.13
C LYS A 134 62.64 19.44 73.74
N SER A 135 63.39 18.35 73.70
CA SER A 135 63.81 17.71 72.45
C SER A 135 63.48 16.22 72.42
N CYS A 136 62.27 15.84 72.86
CA CYS A 136 61.79 14.47 72.71
C CYS A 136 61.56 14.14 71.22
N GLN A 137 62.41 13.28 70.65
CA GLN A 137 62.39 12.88 69.23
C GLN A 137 62.01 11.42 69.06
N SER A 138 61.27 11.09 67.99
CA SER A 138 60.87 9.72 67.67
C SER A 138 62.07 8.79 67.42
N CYS A 139 61.97 7.55 67.87
CA CYS A 139 62.95 6.49 67.64
C CYS A 139 63.09 6.07 66.17
N ASP A 140 61.97 6.01 65.44
CA ASP A 140 61.84 5.51 64.06
C ASP A 140 62.47 4.12 63.81
N CYS A 141 62.27 3.16 64.72
CA CYS A 141 62.78 1.81 64.53
C CYS A 141 62.03 1.07 63.40
N ASN A 142 62.76 0.47 62.45
CA ASN A 142 62.17 -0.25 61.33
C ASN A 142 61.47 -1.53 61.82
N ARG A 143 60.15 -1.61 61.67
CA ARG A 143 59.33 -2.72 62.17
C ARG A 143 59.74 -4.12 61.69
N ASN A 144 60.33 -4.24 60.49
CA ASN A 144 60.79 -5.51 59.95
C ASN A 144 62.22 -5.87 60.37
N GLY A 145 63.03 -4.85 60.65
CA GLY A 145 64.43 -5.00 60.99
C GLY A 145 64.76 -4.90 62.48
N SER A 146 63.87 -4.33 63.29
CA SER A 146 64.01 -4.18 64.75
C SER A 146 63.16 -5.19 65.53
N VAL A 147 63.56 -5.47 66.77
CA VAL A 147 62.86 -6.37 67.68
C VAL A 147 61.61 -5.69 68.22
N THR A 148 61.71 -4.43 68.63
CA THR A 148 60.62 -3.57 69.11
C THR A 148 60.78 -2.14 68.58
N GLU A 149 59.71 -1.34 68.66
CA GLU A 149 59.72 0.09 68.26
C GLU A 149 60.21 1.01 69.39
N VAL A 150 60.53 0.46 70.56
CA VAL A 150 61.06 1.20 71.71
C VAL A 150 62.58 1.26 71.59
N CYS A 151 63.11 2.47 71.49
CA CYS A 151 64.55 2.70 71.51
C CYS A 151 65.04 3.14 72.89
N ASN A 152 66.37 3.12 73.05
CA ASN A 152 67.00 3.68 74.23
C ASN A 152 66.70 5.19 74.36
N LYS A 153 66.22 5.61 75.55
CA LYS A 153 65.72 6.98 75.81
C LYS A 153 66.78 8.09 75.75
N ASP A 154 68.07 7.74 75.77
CA ASP A 154 69.16 8.72 75.74
C ASP A 154 69.77 8.91 74.33
N ASN A 155 69.93 7.82 73.57
CA ASN A 155 70.65 7.84 72.29
C ASN A 155 69.81 7.41 71.07
N GLY A 156 68.60 6.92 71.32
CA GLY A 156 67.65 6.51 70.30
C GLY A 156 68.03 5.26 69.50
N GLN A 157 68.92 4.42 70.01
CA GLN A 157 69.31 3.16 69.35
C GLN A 157 68.20 2.10 69.46
N CYS A 158 67.81 1.54 68.30
CA CYS A 158 66.86 0.44 68.20
C CYS A 158 67.56 -0.92 68.31
N GLU A 159 66.87 -1.92 68.83
CA GLU A 159 67.40 -3.29 68.90
C GLU A 159 67.17 -4.02 67.56
N CYS A 160 68.24 -4.36 66.84
CA CYS A 160 68.14 -4.93 65.49
C CYS A 160 68.08 -6.47 65.49
N ARG A 161 67.29 -7.04 64.58
CA ARG A 161 67.20 -8.48 64.32
C ARG A 161 68.45 -9.01 63.62
N GLN A 162 68.64 -10.33 63.60
CA GLN A 162 69.81 -10.95 62.99
C GLN A 162 69.99 -10.54 61.52
N HIS A 163 71.25 -10.27 61.15
CA HIS A 163 71.68 -9.80 59.83
C HIS A 163 71.13 -8.43 59.39
N VAL A 164 70.51 -7.68 60.32
CA VAL A 164 70.07 -6.29 60.14
C VAL A 164 70.99 -5.36 60.92
N VAL A 165 71.34 -4.21 60.33
CA VAL A 165 72.25 -3.21 60.90
C VAL A 165 71.70 -1.78 60.75
N GLY A 166 72.24 -0.83 61.52
CA GLY A 166 71.87 0.59 61.49
C GLY A 166 71.13 1.06 62.76
N ARG A 167 71.14 2.37 63.06
CA ARG A 167 70.48 2.93 64.26
C ARG A 167 68.99 2.61 64.31
N LYS A 168 68.35 2.67 63.14
CA LYS A 168 66.93 2.39 62.91
C LYS A 168 66.68 0.95 62.47
N CYS A 169 67.72 0.09 62.39
CA CYS A 169 67.63 -1.29 61.92
C CYS A 169 67.04 -1.45 60.51
N ASP A 170 67.50 -0.65 59.55
CA ASP A 170 66.93 -0.50 58.21
C ASP A 170 67.78 -1.10 57.08
N LYS A 171 68.96 -1.67 57.39
CA LYS A 171 69.91 -2.16 56.37
C LYS A 171 70.25 -3.63 56.54
N CYS A 172 70.37 -4.35 55.43
CA CYS A 172 70.79 -5.75 55.38
C CYS A 172 72.27 -5.93 55.08
N LEU A 173 72.87 -7.02 55.58
CA LEU A 173 74.20 -7.47 55.16
C LEU A 173 74.21 -8.00 53.71
N VAL A 174 75.37 -7.98 53.05
CA VAL A 174 75.53 -8.38 51.63
C VAL A 174 75.06 -9.83 51.40
N LYS A 175 74.48 -10.13 50.22
CA LYS A 175 73.87 -11.43 49.83
C LYS A 175 72.56 -11.80 50.55
N THR A 176 71.97 -10.86 51.28
CA THR A 176 70.67 -11.02 51.93
C THR A 176 69.73 -9.88 51.56
N HIS A 177 68.41 -10.13 51.65
CA HIS A 177 67.39 -9.12 51.39
C HIS A 177 66.36 -9.08 52.52
N MET A 178 65.72 -7.93 52.72
CA MET A 178 64.77 -7.71 53.82
C MET A 178 63.47 -8.48 53.56
N GLN A 179 63.07 -9.33 54.50
CA GLN A 179 61.80 -10.06 54.47
C GLN A 179 60.96 -9.73 55.70
N ALA A 180 59.68 -9.42 55.47
CA ALA A 180 58.75 -8.99 56.50
C ALA A 180 58.72 -9.97 57.69
N GLY A 181 58.94 -9.46 58.91
CA GLY A 181 58.94 -10.23 60.15
C GLY A 181 60.12 -11.18 60.41
N ARG A 182 61.06 -11.34 59.45
CA ARG A 182 62.20 -12.27 59.58
C ARG A 182 63.58 -11.61 59.53
N GLY A 183 63.66 -10.31 59.34
CA GLY A 183 64.95 -9.64 59.12
C GLY A 183 65.48 -9.94 57.72
N CYS A 184 66.80 -10.03 57.56
CA CYS A 184 67.43 -10.25 56.25
C CYS A 184 67.67 -11.74 55.98
N VAL A 185 67.25 -12.22 54.80
CA VAL A 185 67.34 -13.64 54.38
C VAL A 185 68.18 -13.82 53.09
N PRO A 186 68.82 -14.98 52.85
CA PRO A 186 69.71 -15.17 51.70
C PRO A 186 69.02 -15.22 50.32
N CYS A 187 69.72 -14.75 49.28
CA CYS A 187 69.19 -14.62 47.91
C CYS A 187 68.96 -15.94 47.14
N HIS A 188 69.78 -16.99 47.33
CA HIS A 188 69.67 -18.30 46.64
C HIS A 188 69.52 -18.25 45.09
N CYS A 189 70.33 -17.44 44.41
CA CYS A 189 70.34 -17.38 42.95
C CYS A 189 71.01 -18.62 42.33
N ASN A 190 70.41 -19.18 41.26
CA ASN A 190 70.93 -20.37 40.57
C ASN A 190 72.29 -20.06 39.92
N SER A 191 73.29 -20.91 40.17
CA SER A 191 74.67 -20.68 39.73
C SER A 191 74.86 -20.73 38.21
N PHE A 192 74.02 -21.47 37.48
CA PHE A 192 74.13 -21.62 36.03
C PHE A 192 73.37 -20.53 35.28
N GLY A 193 72.19 -20.14 35.79
CA GLY A 193 71.31 -19.19 35.09
C GLY A 193 71.43 -17.74 35.55
N SER A 194 72.09 -17.46 36.68
CA SER A 194 72.27 -16.09 37.20
C SER A 194 73.64 -15.52 36.78
N LYS A 195 73.73 -14.20 36.61
CA LYS A 195 74.99 -13.47 36.39
C LYS A 195 75.78 -13.23 37.68
N SER A 196 75.08 -13.18 38.82
CA SER A 196 75.69 -13.07 40.15
C SER A 196 74.82 -13.78 41.20
N PHE A 197 75.38 -13.97 42.39
CA PHE A 197 74.65 -14.51 43.54
C PHE A 197 73.87 -13.45 44.34
N ASP A 198 73.99 -12.18 43.93
CA ASP A 198 73.29 -11.06 44.55
C ASP A 198 71.87 -10.95 43.98
N CYS A 199 70.94 -10.51 44.83
CA CYS A 199 69.57 -10.24 44.45
C CYS A 199 69.20 -8.81 44.80
N ASN A 200 68.16 -8.29 44.14
CA ASN A 200 67.60 -7.01 44.50
C ASN A 200 66.87 -7.09 45.85
N GLU A 201 66.38 -5.94 46.34
CA GLU A 201 65.68 -5.83 47.63
C GLU A 201 64.45 -6.76 47.75
N SER A 202 63.88 -7.20 46.62
CA SER A 202 62.74 -8.13 46.54
C SER A 202 63.14 -9.61 46.49
N GLY A 203 64.44 -9.94 46.50
CA GLY A 203 64.92 -11.32 46.41
C GLY A 203 65.04 -11.87 44.98
N ARG A 204 64.93 -11.04 43.94
CA ARG A 204 65.06 -11.44 42.51
C ARG A 204 66.51 -11.37 42.05
N CYS A 205 66.94 -12.45 41.40
CA CYS A 205 68.28 -12.62 40.86
C CYS A 205 68.41 -12.02 39.46
N LEU A 206 69.64 -11.64 39.08
CA LEU A 206 69.92 -11.14 37.73
C LEU A 206 70.22 -12.30 36.78
N CYS A 207 69.32 -12.58 35.84
CA CYS A 207 69.44 -13.74 34.94
C CYS A 207 70.34 -13.51 33.73
N GLN A 208 70.92 -14.58 33.20
CA GLN A 208 71.63 -14.61 31.92
C GLN A 208 70.65 -14.46 30.74
N PRO A 209 71.10 -14.00 29.55
CA PRO A 209 70.25 -13.91 28.36
C PRO A 209 69.61 -15.28 28.04
N GLY A 210 68.32 -15.30 27.72
CA GLY A 210 67.58 -16.53 27.45
C GLY A 210 67.16 -17.33 28.70
N VAL A 211 67.46 -16.86 29.92
CA VAL A 211 67.06 -17.48 31.19
C VAL A 211 66.03 -16.61 31.92
N ALA A 212 65.04 -17.24 32.54
CA ALA A 212 63.96 -16.61 33.27
C ALA A 212 63.73 -17.27 34.65
N GLY A 213 62.80 -16.69 35.43
CA GLY A 213 62.48 -17.13 36.80
C GLY A 213 63.11 -16.24 37.88
N LEU A 214 62.51 -16.18 39.07
CA LEU A 214 62.97 -15.32 40.17
C LEU A 214 64.39 -15.67 40.66
N LYS A 215 64.76 -16.94 40.51
CA LYS A 215 66.08 -17.48 40.85
C LYS A 215 66.91 -17.86 39.62
N CYS A 216 66.44 -17.48 38.42
CA CYS A 216 67.08 -17.78 37.13
C CYS A 216 67.31 -19.27 36.90
N ASP A 217 66.26 -20.06 37.07
CA ASP A 217 66.29 -21.53 37.16
C ASP A 217 65.64 -22.24 35.96
N ARG A 218 65.16 -21.50 34.96
CA ARG A 218 64.49 -22.05 33.77
C ARG A 218 64.75 -21.20 32.54
N CYS A 219 64.53 -21.76 31.35
CA CYS A 219 64.63 -20.98 30.12
C CYS A 219 63.53 -19.93 30.01
N ALA A 220 63.87 -18.78 29.43
CA ALA A 220 62.92 -17.79 28.98
C ALA A 220 62.13 -18.32 27.78
N HIS A 221 60.98 -17.70 27.50
CA HIS A 221 60.22 -17.99 26.28
C HIS A 221 61.12 -17.88 25.04
N GLY A 222 60.96 -18.79 24.08
CA GLY A 222 61.82 -18.85 22.89
C GLY A 222 63.16 -19.56 23.06
N HIS A 223 63.41 -20.19 24.21
CA HIS A 223 64.69 -20.81 24.52
C HIS A 223 64.49 -22.19 25.16
N PHE A 224 65.42 -23.11 24.90
CA PHE A 224 65.39 -24.48 25.40
C PHE A 224 66.77 -24.94 25.88
N ASN A 225 66.81 -26.11 26.52
CA ASN A 225 68.05 -26.79 26.94
C ASN A 225 68.87 -25.95 27.95
N PHE A 226 68.38 -25.87 29.19
CA PHE A 226 69.05 -25.17 30.30
C PHE A 226 70.36 -25.87 30.69
N GLN A 227 71.50 -25.24 30.39
CA GLN A 227 72.84 -25.77 30.66
C GLN A 227 73.75 -24.71 31.31
N GLU A 228 75.01 -25.08 31.57
CA GLU A 228 76.04 -24.17 32.08
C GLU A 228 76.28 -23.03 31.05
N GLY A 229 75.80 -21.83 31.37
CA GLY A 229 75.84 -20.66 30.46
C GLY A 229 74.49 -20.22 29.88
N GLY A 230 73.38 -20.82 30.33
CA GLY A 230 72.02 -20.33 30.06
C GLY A 230 71.20 -21.28 29.18
N CYS A 231 70.39 -20.72 28.28
CA CYS A 231 69.53 -21.49 27.39
C CYS A 231 69.79 -21.14 25.92
N THR A 232 69.59 -22.13 25.04
CA THR A 232 69.78 -21.98 23.60
C THR A 232 68.49 -21.43 22.97
N PRO A 233 68.55 -20.40 22.10
CA PRO A 233 67.37 -19.94 21.39
C PRO A 233 66.84 -21.02 20.43
N CYS A 234 65.53 -21.19 20.41
CA CYS A 234 64.85 -22.09 19.48
C CYS A 234 64.85 -21.50 18.07
N GLN A 235 64.89 -22.36 17.05
CA GLN A 235 64.79 -21.96 15.64
C GLN A 235 63.33 -22.07 15.15
N CYS A 236 62.41 -21.38 15.83
CA CYS A 236 60.97 -21.49 15.63
C CYS A 236 60.34 -20.17 15.17
N SER A 237 61.03 -19.43 14.28
CA SER A 237 60.63 -18.11 13.79
C SER A 237 59.25 -18.07 13.09
N HIS A 238 58.71 -19.22 12.74
CA HIS A 238 57.41 -19.40 12.11
C HIS A 238 56.24 -19.61 13.11
N VAL A 239 56.52 -19.62 14.43
CA VAL A 239 55.53 -19.69 15.53
C VAL A 239 55.92 -18.74 16.69
N GLU A 240 56.42 -17.54 16.37
CA GLU A 240 56.90 -16.55 17.35
C GLU A 240 57.91 -17.12 18.36
N ASP A 241 58.79 -17.99 17.87
CA ASP A 241 59.81 -18.71 18.64
C ASP A 241 59.24 -19.65 19.73
N ASN A 242 57.94 -19.95 19.72
CA ASN A 242 57.33 -20.86 20.70
C ASN A 242 57.80 -22.32 20.51
N CYS A 243 58.45 -22.85 21.55
CA CYS A 243 59.08 -24.16 21.53
C CYS A 243 59.04 -24.82 22.92
N ASP A 244 59.13 -26.14 22.92
CA ASP A 244 59.27 -26.91 24.15
C ASP A 244 60.60 -26.60 24.87
N SER A 245 60.51 -26.23 26.15
CA SER A 245 61.64 -25.76 26.97
C SER A 245 62.77 -26.78 27.19
N THR A 246 62.55 -28.07 26.89
CA THR A 246 63.53 -29.14 27.10
C THR A 246 64.09 -29.65 25.77
N THR A 247 63.21 -29.86 24.79
CA THR A 247 63.55 -30.49 23.50
C THR A 247 63.83 -29.50 22.38
N GLY A 248 63.35 -28.26 22.51
CA GLY A 248 63.45 -27.24 21.46
C GLY A 248 62.52 -27.45 20.27
N GLN A 249 61.62 -28.44 20.34
CA GLN A 249 60.64 -28.70 19.29
C GLN A 249 59.60 -27.59 19.25
N CYS A 250 59.33 -27.04 18.06
CA CYS A 250 58.33 -25.98 17.88
C CYS A 250 56.93 -26.49 18.23
N ILE A 251 56.18 -25.72 19.02
CA ILE A 251 54.82 -26.08 19.44
C ILE A 251 53.84 -25.32 18.55
N CYS A 252 53.04 -26.05 17.78
CA CYS A 252 52.04 -25.47 16.90
C CYS A 252 50.86 -24.86 17.68
N PRO A 253 50.34 -23.70 17.24
CA PRO A 253 49.08 -23.15 17.75
C PRO A 253 47.90 -24.14 17.61
N PRO A 254 46.85 -24.03 18.45
CA PRO A 254 45.69 -24.92 18.40
C PRO A 254 45.09 -25.07 17.00
N ASN A 255 44.75 -26.31 16.62
CA ASN A 255 44.13 -26.65 15.33
C ASN A 255 44.96 -26.31 14.08
N THR A 256 46.29 -26.22 14.20
CA THR A 256 47.23 -26.14 13.07
C THR A 256 48.02 -27.44 12.92
N VAL A 257 48.46 -27.75 11.70
CA VAL A 257 49.18 -28.98 11.34
C VAL A 257 50.35 -28.70 10.40
N GLY A 258 51.30 -29.63 10.35
CA GLY A 258 52.51 -29.54 9.54
C GLY A 258 53.71 -29.03 10.32
N ASP A 259 54.92 -29.35 9.86
CA ASP A 259 56.18 -29.05 10.56
C ASP A 259 56.44 -27.56 10.77
N ARG A 260 55.71 -26.70 10.03
CA ARG A 260 55.78 -25.23 10.14
C ARG A 260 54.50 -24.61 10.70
N CYS A 261 53.52 -25.42 11.12
CA CYS A 261 52.24 -24.97 11.67
C CYS A 261 51.51 -23.94 10.79
N ASP A 262 51.73 -23.98 9.48
CA ASP A 262 51.29 -23.00 8.48
C ASP A 262 49.94 -23.39 7.84
N LYS A 263 49.39 -24.54 8.23
CA LYS A 263 48.13 -25.08 7.70
C LYS A 263 47.17 -25.34 8.83
N CYS A 264 45.90 -25.03 8.60
CA CYS A 264 44.83 -25.48 9.48
C CYS A 264 44.66 -27.00 9.41
N ALA A 265 44.38 -27.62 10.55
CA ALA A 265 43.92 -29.00 10.62
C ALA A 265 42.62 -29.16 9.80
N PRO A 266 42.30 -30.39 9.33
CA PRO A 266 41.03 -30.65 8.66
C PRO A 266 39.84 -30.13 9.48
N HIS A 267 38.85 -29.56 8.80
CA HIS A 267 37.64 -28.95 9.38
C HIS A 267 37.85 -27.63 10.14
N HIS A 268 38.96 -26.93 9.85
CA HIS A 268 39.27 -25.62 10.42
C HIS A 268 39.64 -24.60 9.33
N TRP A 269 39.63 -23.31 9.67
CA TRP A 269 39.88 -22.18 8.77
C TRP A 269 40.44 -20.95 9.51
N GLY A 270 40.86 -19.94 8.75
CA GLY A 270 41.30 -18.66 9.30
C GLY A 270 42.60 -18.79 10.08
N HIS A 271 43.65 -19.21 9.39
CA HIS A 271 44.98 -19.41 9.98
C HIS A 271 45.52 -18.13 10.60
N ASP A 272 45.91 -18.22 11.86
CA ASP A 272 46.62 -17.19 12.61
C ASP A 272 47.85 -17.79 13.29
N ILE A 273 48.99 -17.13 13.16
CA ILE A 273 50.29 -17.62 13.65
C ILE A 273 50.37 -17.69 15.19
N SER A 274 49.50 -16.95 15.89
CA SER A 274 49.48 -16.84 17.35
C SER A 274 48.27 -17.54 17.98
N ILE A 275 47.09 -17.45 17.36
CA ILE A 275 45.82 -17.98 17.89
C ILE A 275 45.54 -19.39 17.36
N GLY A 276 46.06 -19.75 16.18
CA GLY A 276 45.76 -20.99 15.49
C GLY A 276 44.54 -20.88 14.55
N CYS A 277 43.80 -21.98 14.35
CA CYS A 277 42.66 -22.01 13.43
C CYS A 277 41.31 -22.19 14.11
N LYS A 278 40.27 -21.58 13.54
CA LYS A 278 38.88 -21.68 13.99
C LYS A 278 38.20 -22.89 13.36
N MET A 279 37.30 -23.53 14.10
CA MET A 279 36.53 -24.68 13.59
C MET A 279 35.47 -24.22 12.57
N CYS A 280 35.24 -25.04 11.54
CA CYS A 280 34.26 -24.74 10.48
C CYS A 280 32.80 -24.93 10.93
N ASP A 281 32.49 -25.94 11.75
CA ASP A 281 31.13 -26.31 12.19
C ASP A 281 30.09 -26.48 11.06
N CYS A 282 30.49 -27.01 9.92
CA CYS A 282 29.58 -27.27 8.81
C CYS A 282 28.53 -28.34 9.16
N HIS A 283 27.25 -28.07 8.95
CA HIS A 283 26.20 -29.04 9.27
C HIS A 283 26.32 -30.33 8.44
N LYS A 284 26.27 -31.49 9.10
CA LYS A 284 26.50 -32.80 8.45
C LYS A 284 25.57 -33.12 7.29
N LEU A 285 24.30 -32.72 7.37
CA LEU A 285 23.33 -32.93 6.28
C LEU A 285 23.25 -31.74 5.32
N GLY A 286 23.55 -30.53 5.82
CA GLY A 286 23.36 -29.30 5.08
C GLY A 286 24.54 -28.96 4.17
N SER A 287 25.74 -29.43 4.52
CA SER A 287 26.97 -29.15 3.78
C SER A 287 27.41 -30.34 2.93
N VAL A 288 28.01 -30.06 1.77
CA VAL A 288 28.60 -31.07 0.87
C VAL A 288 29.77 -31.78 1.55
N LYS A 289 30.56 -31.04 2.33
CA LYS A 289 31.70 -31.55 3.10
C LYS A 289 31.87 -30.75 4.38
N GLN A 290 32.57 -31.33 5.35
CA GLN A 290 32.83 -30.70 6.65
C GLN A 290 33.96 -29.66 6.63
N GLN A 291 34.75 -29.60 5.54
CA GLN A 291 35.76 -28.57 5.33
C GLN A 291 35.14 -27.34 4.67
N CYS A 292 35.12 -26.23 5.39
CA CYS A 292 34.73 -24.92 4.89
C CYS A 292 35.84 -24.26 4.06
N ASN A 293 35.53 -23.12 3.43
CA ASN A 293 36.52 -22.29 2.77
C ASN A 293 37.61 -21.84 3.78
N VAL A 294 38.87 -22.04 3.43
CA VAL A 294 40.02 -21.82 4.32
C VAL A 294 40.20 -20.35 4.73
N ASN A 295 39.69 -19.41 3.93
CA ASN A 295 39.84 -17.96 4.16
C ASN A 295 38.58 -17.33 4.75
N THR A 296 37.39 -17.76 4.30
CA THR A 296 36.12 -17.13 4.71
C THR A 296 35.36 -17.89 5.79
N GLY A 297 35.67 -19.17 6.00
CA GLY A 297 34.93 -20.02 6.95
C GLY A 297 33.58 -20.51 6.45
N CYS A 298 33.14 -20.08 5.27
CA CYS A 298 31.83 -20.48 4.73
C CYS A 298 31.83 -21.94 4.28
N CYS A 299 30.83 -22.69 4.73
CA CYS A 299 30.57 -24.06 4.32
C CYS A 299 29.92 -24.09 2.93
N MET A 300 30.25 -25.10 2.14
CA MET A 300 29.57 -25.33 0.86
C MET A 300 28.27 -26.08 1.11
N CYS A 301 27.14 -25.40 0.93
CA CYS A 301 25.81 -25.95 1.19
C CYS A 301 25.29 -26.81 0.03
N GLN A 302 24.55 -27.85 0.38
CA GLN A 302 23.74 -28.64 -0.55
C GLN A 302 22.58 -27.78 -1.10
N GLU A 303 22.01 -28.15 -2.24
CA GLU A 303 21.08 -27.28 -3.02
C GLU A 303 19.90 -26.68 -2.24
N ARG A 304 19.38 -27.40 -1.23
CA ARG A 304 18.22 -27.01 -0.41
C ARG A 304 18.56 -26.27 0.89
N PHE A 305 19.84 -26.06 1.18
CA PHE A 305 20.32 -25.42 2.41
C PHE A 305 21.06 -24.12 2.09
N THR A 306 21.12 -23.22 3.06
CA THR A 306 21.80 -21.93 2.99
C THR A 306 22.41 -21.53 4.34
N GLY A 307 23.09 -20.39 4.38
CA GLY A 307 23.77 -19.85 5.56
C GLY A 307 25.22 -20.31 5.66
N GLU A 308 26.01 -19.62 6.50
CA GLU A 308 27.47 -19.85 6.59
C GLU A 308 27.84 -21.27 7.02
N LYS A 309 26.99 -21.90 7.84
CA LYS A 309 27.16 -23.28 8.35
C LYS A 309 26.20 -24.29 7.72
N CYS A 310 25.39 -23.88 6.74
CA CYS A 310 24.35 -24.69 6.11
C CYS A 310 23.30 -25.25 7.09
N THR A 311 22.96 -24.46 8.11
CA THR A 311 21.96 -24.78 9.15
C THR A 311 20.59 -24.19 8.86
N GLU A 312 20.42 -23.53 7.72
CA GLU A 312 19.17 -22.90 7.32
C GLU A 312 18.68 -23.52 6.00
N CYS A 313 17.38 -23.51 5.79
CA CYS A 313 16.81 -23.93 4.50
C CYS A 313 16.90 -22.78 3.51
N LYS A 314 17.26 -23.09 2.26
CA LYS A 314 17.23 -22.11 1.17
C LYS A 314 15.80 -21.62 0.95
N LEU A 315 15.65 -20.41 0.42
CA LEU A 315 14.34 -19.87 0.01
C LEU A 315 13.58 -20.91 -0.83
N GLY A 316 12.28 -21.10 -0.55
CA GLY A 316 11.47 -22.16 -1.12
C GLY A 316 11.41 -23.46 -0.32
N TYR A 317 12.18 -23.57 0.77
CA TYR A 317 12.22 -24.74 1.63
C TYR A 317 11.99 -24.38 3.11
N ARG A 318 11.46 -25.31 3.89
CA ARG A 318 11.11 -25.14 5.31
C ARG A 318 11.43 -26.36 6.17
N ASP A 319 11.34 -26.22 7.50
CA ASP A 319 11.57 -27.29 8.47
C ASP A 319 12.98 -27.92 8.41
N PHE A 320 14.00 -27.15 8.77
CA PHE A 320 15.34 -27.70 8.99
C PHE A 320 15.31 -28.82 10.07
N PRO A 321 16.05 -29.94 9.90
CA PRO A 321 17.01 -30.25 8.85
C PRO A 321 16.42 -30.90 7.60
N GLN A 322 15.11 -31.12 7.56
CA GLN A 322 14.44 -31.80 6.46
C GLN A 322 14.22 -30.91 5.25
N CYS A 323 14.25 -29.57 5.37
CA CYS A 323 14.15 -28.61 4.26
C CYS A 323 13.16 -29.02 3.16
N ILE A 324 11.89 -29.17 3.53
CA ILE A 324 10.77 -29.61 2.68
C ILE A 324 10.36 -28.44 1.78
N ALA A 325 10.08 -28.71 0.49
CA ALA A 325 9.68 -27.68 -0.46
C ALA A 325 8.33 -27.05 -0.07
N CYS A 326 8.24 -25.73 -0.24
CA CYS A 326 7.02 -24.96 -0.01
C CYS A 326 5.99 -25.15 -1.14
N ASP A 327 6.45 -25.25 -2.39
CA ASP A 327 5.61 -25.34 -3.60
C ASP A 327 4.55 -24.23 -3.70
N CYS A 328 4.88 -23.01 -3.25
CA CYS A 328 4.01 -21.85 -3.39
C CYS A 328 3.85 -21.47 -4.86
N VAL A 329 2.62 -21.18 -5.29
CA VAL A 329 2.34 -20.68 -6.63
C VAL A 329 2.66 -19.19 -6.68
N LEU A 330 3.68 -18.81 -7.46
CA LEU A 330 4.16 -17.43 -7.58
C LEU A 330 3.03 -16.44 -7.93
N ALA A 331 2.15 -16.83 -8.85
CA ALA A 331 1.06 -15.97 -9.30
C ALA A 331 0.07 -15.58 -8.18
N GLY A 332 -0.13 -16.48 -7.20
CA GLY A 332 -1.05 -16.28 -6.09
C GLY A 332 -0.39 -15.87 -4.78
N SER A 333 0.94 -15.88 -4.70
CA SER A 333 1.70 -15.52 -3.50
C SER A 333 2.04 -14.04 -3.47
N THR A 334 2.22 -13.47 -2.27
CA THR A 334 2.50 -12.04 -2.11
C THR A 334 3.97 -11.71 -2.43
N PRO A 335 4.26 -10.58 -3.11
CA PRO A 335 5.61 -10.26 -3.58
C PRO A 335 6.66 -10.13 -2.47
N ASP A 336 6.27 -9.77 -1.25
CA ASP A 336 7.15 -9.62 -0.08
C ASP A 336 7.75 -10.93 0.43
N THR A 337 7.14 -12.06 0.07
CA THR A 337 7.61 -13.41 0.47
C THR A 337 8.23 -14.19 -0.68
N CYS A 338 8.31 -13.59 -1.87
CA CYS A 338 8.76 -14.25 -3.09
C CYS A 338 9.96 -13.50 -3.68
N ASP A 339 10.91 -14.27 -4.20
CA ASP A 339 11.90 -13.76 -5.12
C ASP A 339 11.37 -13.94 -6.55
N ALA A 340 11.11 -12.82 -7.25
CA ALA A 340 10.53 -12.83 -8.59
C ALA A 340 11.53 -13.27 -9.67
N GLU A 341 12.85 -13.08 -9.46
CA GLU A 341 13.88 -13.49 -10.41
C GLU A 341 14.11 -15.00 -10.35
N VAL A 342 14.11 -15.55 -9.12
CA VAL A 342 14.27 -16.99 -8.87
C VAL A 342 12.93 -17.73 -8.99
N GLY A 343 11.81 -17.02 -8.96
CA GLY A 343 10.46 -17.58 -9.07
C GLY A 343 10.07 -18.47 -7.88
N THR A 344 10.63 -18.20 -6.69
CA THR A 344 10.50 -19.05 -5.51
C THR A 344 10.02 -18.24 -4.30
N CYS A 345 9.08 -18.79 -3.52
CA CYS A 345 8.52 -18.12 -2.36
C CYS A 345 8.77 -18.87 -1.05
N ALA A 346 8.92 -18.11 0.02
CA ALA A 346 8.95 -18.62 1.39
C ALA A 346 7.55 -19.07 1.84
N CYS A 347 7.53 -19.96 2.81
CA CYS A 347 6.31 -20.39 3.48
C CYS A 347 6.55 -20.55 4.98
N ALA A 348 5.47 -20.52 5.76
CA ALA A 348 5.54 -20.67 7.21
C ALA A 348 6.21 -22.00 7.60
N SER A 349 7.22 -21.92 8.48
CA SER A 349 8.14 -23.04 8.71
C SER A 349 7.45 -24.34 9.08
N ARG A 350 6.41 -24.34 9.93
CA ARG A 350 5.75 -25.57 10.41
C ARG A 350 4.53 -26.01 9.60
N THR A 351 3.76 -25.05 9.07
CA THR A 351 2.49 -25.34 8.41
C THR A 351 2.65 -25.49 6.89
N GLY A 352 3.71 -24.92 6.31
CA GLY A 352 3.86 -24.80 4.87
C GLY A 352 2.91 -23.80 4.23
N GLN A 353 2.21 -22.98 5.04
CA GLN A 353 1.30 -21.96 4.53
C GLN A 353 2.08 -20.85 3.83
N CYS A 354 1.81 -20.67 2.55
CA CYS A 354 2.29 -19.54 1.76
C CYS A 354 1.45 -18.28 2.06
N SER A 355 2.06 -17.11 1.92
CA SER A 355 1.37 -15.82 2.04
C SER A 355 0.62 -15.54 0.74
N CYS A 356 -0.71 -15.65 0.76
CA CYS A 356 -1.55 -15.53 -0.44
C CYS A 356 -2.04 -14.10 -0.68
N LYS A 357 -2.16 -13.72 -1.96
CA LYS A 357 -2.84 -12.49 -2.39
C LYS A 357 -4.34 -12.54 -2.00
N ALA A 358 -4.98 -11.37 -1.96
CA ALA A 358 -6.30 -11.20 -1.35
C ALA A 358 -7.43 -12.09 -1.93
N ASN A 359 -7.44 -12.36 -3.24
CA ASN A 359 -8.47 -13.19 -3.88
C ASN A 359 -8.01 -14.65 -4.09
N ILE A 360 -7.03 -15.10 -3.30
CA ILE A 360 -6.41 -16.42 -3.42
C ILE A 360 -6.56 -17.20 -2.10
N GLN A 361 -6.70 -18.51 -2.22
CA GLN A 361 -6.82 -19.43 -1.10
C GLN A 361 -5.98 -20.70 -1.29
N GLY A 362 -5.87 -21.47 -0.21
CA GLY A 362 -5.13 -22.74 -0.15
C GLY A 362 -3.72 -22.58 0.40
N VAL A 363 -3.11 -23.71 0.80
CA VAL A 363 -1.78 -23.73 1.43
C VAL A 363 -0.68 -23.24 0.49
N ARG A 364 -0.82 -23.53 -0.81
CA ARG A 364 0.12 -23.16 -1.88
C ARG A 364 -0.28 -21.91 -2.66
N CYS A 365 -1.35 -21.22 -2.26
CA CYS A 365 -1.89 -20.07 -2.99
C CYS A 365 -2.23 -20.35 -4.48
N GLY A 366 -2.73 -21.55 -4.77
CA GLY A 366 -2.97 -22.02 -6.15
C GLY A 366 -4.42 -21.97 -6.63
N SER A 367 -5.35 -21.43 -5.83
CA SER A 367 -6.77 -21.42 -6.17
C SER A 367 -7.42 -20.09 -5.84
N CYS A 368 -8.27 -19.60 -6.75
CA CYS A 368 -9.05 -18.40 -6.51
C CYS A 368 -10.07 -18.63 -5.38
N THR A 369 -10.39 -17.57 -4.62
CA THR A 369 -11.51 -17.59 -3.66
C THR A 369 -12.85 -17.65 -4.38
N SER A 370 -13.90 -18.05 -3.67
CA SER A 370 -15.26 -18.09 -4.25
C SER A 370 -15.66 -16.69 -4.77
N GLY A 371 -16.21 -16.65 -5.99
CA GLY A 371 -16.54 -15.40 -6.66
C GLY A 371 -15.33 -14.67 -7.28
N SER A 372 -14.25 -15.38 -7.57
CA SER A 372 -13.11 -14.86 -8.33
C SER A 372 -12.52 -15.88 -9.30
N PHE A 373 -11.79 -15.41 -10.31
CA PHE A 373 -11.28 -16.23 -11.42
C PHE A 373 -9.96 -15.68 -11.99
N GLY A 374 -9.30 -16.46 -12.85
CA GLY A 374 -8.16 -16.01 -13.66
C GLY A 374 -6.90 -15.73 -12.85
N LEU A 375 -6.27 -16.79 -12.31
CA LEU A 375 -5.02 -16.69 -11.55
C LEU A 375 -3.85 -16.29 -12.47
N ILE A 376 -3.32 -15.07 -12.29
CA ILE A 376 -2.19 -14.58 -13.07
C ILE A 376 -1.23 -13.73 -12.22
N ALA A 377 0.07 -13.80 -12.52
CA ALA A 377 1.11 -13.14 -11.72
C ALA A 377 1.03 -11.61 -11.76
N SER A 378 0.67 -11.04 -12.91
CA SER A 378 0.52 -9.59 -13.12
C SER A 378 -0.66 -8.99 -12.35
N ASN A 379 -1.64 -9.80 -11.95
CA ASN A 379 -2.76 -9.32 -11.15
C ASN A 379 -2.33 -9.14 -9.69
N PRO A 380 -2.37 -7.92 -9.12
CA PRO A 380 -1.95 -7.65 -7.74
C PRO A 380 -2.81 -8.38 -6.70
N LEU A 381 -4.05 -8.75 -7.05
CA LEU A 381 -4.97 -9.52 -6.20
C LEU A 381 -4.91 -11.03 -6.48
N GLY A 382 -4.16 -11.45 -7.50
CA GLY A 382 -3.98 -12.83 -7.94
C GLY A 382 -5.10 -13.30 -8.86
N CYS A 383 -6.36 -13.21 -8.40
CA CYS A 383 -7.55 -13.46 -9.19
C CYS A 383 -8.45 -12.21 -9.22
N SER A 384 -9.22 -12.05 -10.30
CA SER A 384 -10.20 -10.98 -10.44
C SER A 384 -11.56 -11.44 -9.90
N ARG A 385 -12.28 -10.56 -9.19
CA ARG A 385 -13.65 -10.87 -8.72
C ARG A 385 -14.62 -10.98 -9.89
N CYS A 386 -15.57 -11.90 -9.83
CA CYS A 386 -16.65 -12.01 -10.81
C CYS A 386 -17.43 -10.70 -10.86
N TYR A 387 -17.63 -10.16 -12.05
CA TYR A 387 -18.42 -8.97 -12.28
C TYR A 387 -19.83 -9.37 -12.69
N CYS A 388 -19.97 -10.21 -13.73
CA CYS A 388 -21.24 -10.78 -14.20
C CYS A 388 -22.46 -9.82 -14.18
N PHE A 389 -22.26 -8.51 -14.32
CA PHE A 389 -23.26 -7.45 -14.09
C PHE A 389 -24.08 -7.60 -12.80
N SER A 390 -23.48 -8.15 -11.73
CA SER A 390 -24.15 -8.46 -10.46
C SER A 390 -25.34 -9.44 -10.57
N LEU A 391 -25.52 -10.10 -11.73
CA LEU A 391 -26.55 -11.11 -11.97
C LEU A 391 -26.13 -12.49 -11.49
N SER A 392 -24.82 -12.71 -11.35
CA SER A 392 -24.23 -13.96 -10.87
C SER A 392 -22.95 -13.67 -10.09
N THR A 393 -22.67 -14.48 -9.07
CA THR A 393 -21.39 -14.45 -8.34
C THR A 393 -20.50 -15.62 -8.71
N VAL A 394 -20.94 -16.48 -9.65
CA VAL A 394 -20.23 -17.70 -10.06
C VAL A 394 -19.70 -17.52 -11.48
N CYS A 395 -18.38 -17.48 -11.60
CA CYS A 395 -17.70 -17.34 -12.87
C CYS A 395 -16.42 -18.19 -12.93
N THR A 396 -15.93 -18.42 -14.14
CA THR A 396 -14.66 -19.11 -14.44
C THR A 396 -13.87 -18.31 -15.47
N GLU A 397 -12.59 -18.63 -15.67
CA GLU A 397 -11.85 -18.03 -16.78
C GLU A 397 -12.30 -18.63 -18.13
N ALA A 398 -12.67 -17.77 -19.07
CA ALA A 398 -13.07 -18.18 -20.41
C ALA A 398 -11.95 -18.95 -21.12
N GLN A 399 -12.32 -19.98 -21.88
CA GLN A 399 -11.42 -20.85 -22.62
C GLN A 399 -11.63 -20.66 -24.12
N GLY A 400 -10.60 -20.94 -24.93
CA GLY A 400 -10.71 -20.85 -26.39
C GLY A 400 -10.71 -19.43 -26.95
N LEU A 401 -10.26 -18.45 -26.16
CA LEU A 401 -10.12 -17.06 -26.60
C LEU A 401 -8.65 -16.69 -26.84
N ILE A 402 -8.41 -15.91 -27.87
CA ILE A 402 -7.11 -15.33 -28.23
C ILE A 402 -7.17 -13.81 -28.21
N ARG A 403 -6.00 -13.16 -28.04
CA ARG A 403 -5.86 -11.71 -28.13
C ARG A 403 -5.76 -11.30 -29.60
N MET A 404 -6.69 -10.46 -30.02
CA MET A 404 -6.74 -9.83 -31.33
C MET A 404 -6.51 -8.33 -31.20
N ARG A 405 -5.77 -7.73 -32.14
CA ARG A 405 -5.43 -6.30 -32.12
C ARG A 405 -6.37 -5.53 -33.03
N LEU A 406 -7.21 -4.67 -32.45
CA LEU A 406 -7.96 -3.66 -33.19
C LEU A 406 -7.03 -2.51 -33.55
N THR A 407 -6.78 -2.30 -34.85
CA THR A 407 -5.91 -1.22 -35.37
C THR A 407 -6.70 -0.24 -36.24
N LEU A 408 -6.04 0.82 -36.69
CA LEU A 408 -6.55 1.66 -37.78
C LEU A 408 -6.57 0.87 -39.10
N THR A 409 -7.58 1.10 -39.94
CA THR A 409 -7.59 0.58 -41.32
C THR A 409 -6.68 1.44 -42.20
N PRO A 410 -6.14 0.91 -43.32
CA PRO A 410 -5.22 1.67 -44.18
C PRO A 410 -5.79 2.99 -44.73
N GLU A 411 -7.12 3.11 -44.84
CA GLU A 411 -7.82 4.30 -45.33
C GLU A 411 -7.95 5.39 -44.24
N GLN A 412 -7.77 5.04 -42.96
CA GLN A 412 -7.92 5.94 -41.83
C GLN A 412 -6.63 6.73 -41.56
N THR A 413 -6.30 7.62 -42.50
CA THR A 413 -5.08 8.43 -42.48
C THR A 413 -5.23 9.76 -41.72
N VAL A 414 -6.45 10.14 -41.35
CA VAL A 414 -6.76 11.38 -40.62
C VAL A 414 -7.63 11.06 -39.41
N LEU A 415 -7.23 11.54 -38.23
CA LEU A 415 -8.03 11.45 -37.00
C LEU A 415 -8.53 12.85 -36.60
N PRO A 416 -9.82 13.00 -36.25
CA PRO A 416 -10.33 14.27 -35.76
C PRO A 416 -9.75 14.61 -34.39
N LEU A 417 -9.37 15.86 -34.22
CA LEU A 417 -9.01 16.45 -32.93
C LEU A 417 -10.25 17.04 -32.28
N VAL A 418 -10.40 16.82 -30.98
CA VAL A 418 -11.55 17.29 -30.19
C VAL A 418 -11.11 17.94 -28.89
N ASP A 419 -11.96 18.78 -28.33
CA ASP A 419 -11.77 19.33 -26.98
C ASP A 419 -12.01 18.25 -25.92
N ARG A 420 -11.67 18.54 -24.66
CA ARG A 420 -11.84 17.58 -23.55
C ARG A 420 -13.28 17.09 -23.38
N ALA A 421 -14.29 17.93 -23.66
CA ALA A 421 -15.70 17.55 -23.55
C ALA A 421 -16.21 16.80 -24.80
N ASN A 422 -15.40 16.67 -25.86
CA ASN A 422 -15.77 16.08 -27.15
C ASN A 422 -17.03 16.75 -27.75
N VAL A 423 -17.10 18.08 -27.66
CA VAL A 423 -18.17 18.93 -28.20
C VAL A 423 -17.73 19.59 -29.51
N MET A 424 -16.50 20.09 -29.56
CA MET A 424 -15.89 20.68 -30.76
C MET A 424 -14.96 19.67 -31.42
N ALA A 425 -14.91 19.68 -32.76
CA ALA A 425 -14.06 18.80 -33.53
C ALA A 425 -13.49 19.52 -34.75
N THR A 426 -12.21 19.29 -35.05
CA THR A 426 -11.57 19.74 -36.30
C THR A 426 -10.69 18.65 -36.91
N THR A 427 -10.49 18.74 -38.21
CA THR A 427 -9.45 18.03 -38.95
C THR A 427 -8.47 19.02 -39.61
N VAL A 428 -8.65 20.32 -39.37
CA VAL A 428 -7.77 21.37 -39.90
C VAL A 428 -6.39 21.24 -39.27
N GLY A 429 -5.35 21.31 -40.09
CA GLY A 429 -3.97 21.10 -39.66
C GLY A 429 -3.58 19.63 -39.43
N VAL A 430 -4.50 18.67 -39.64
CA VAL A 430 -4.19 17.24 -39.55
C VAL A 430 -3.78 16.71 -40.92
N THR A 431 -2.63 16.04 -40.98
CA THR A 431 -2.06 15.46 -42.20
C THR A 431 -1.48 14.08 -41.92
N PHE A 432 -1.33 13.26 -42.96
CA PHE A 432 -0.73 11.93 -42.84
C PHE A 432 0.68 11.91 -43.43
N GLN A 433 1.64 11.44 -42.65
CA GLN A 433 3.03 11.21 -43.07
C GLN A 433 3.39 9.81 -42.63
N HIS A 434 3.18 8.81 -43.50
CA HIS A 434 3.36 7.40 -43.15
C HIS A 434 4.67 7.16 -42.38
N PRO A 435 4.62 6.51 -41.19
CA PRO A 435 3.48 5.81 -40.58
C PRO A 435 2.63 6.64 -39.59
N GLU A 436 2.80 7.98 -39.54
CA GLU A 436 2.28 8.84 -38.48
C GLU A 436 1.18 9.82 -38.96
N ILE A 437 0.24 10.11 -38.07
CA ILE A 437 -0.78 11.16 -38.26
C ILE A 437 -0.28 12.39 -37.50
N LEU A 438 -0.10 13.51 -38.20
CA LEU A 438 0.47 14.75 -37.70
C LEU A 438 -0.61 15.82 -37.51
N ALA A 439 -0.59 16.50 -36.37
CA ALA A 439 -1.33 17.72 -36.09
C ALA A 439 -0.38 18.92 -36.03
N ASN A 440 -0.57 19.90 -36.91
CA ASN A 440 0.12 21.18 -36.84
C ASN A 440 -0.61 22.11 -35.85
N ALA A 441 0.08 22.48 -34.76
CA ALA A 441 -0.53 23.22 -33.66
C ALA A 441 -1.03 24.62 -34.08
N GLU A 442 -0.32 25.31 -34.98
CA GLU A 442 -0.69 26.66 -35.44
C GLU A 442 -2.03 26.67 -36.16
N HIS A 443 -2.30 25.66 -36.98
CA HIS A 443 -3.57 25.52 -37.69
C HIS A 443 -4.69 25.02 -36.77
N VAL A 444 -4.40 24.07 -35.87
CA VAL A 444 -5.40 23.51 -34.95
C VAL A 444 -5.88 24.57 -33.96
N GLN A 445 -4.97 25.38 -33.41
CA GLN A 445 -5.30 26.42 -32.43
C GLN A 445 -6.19 27.55 -32.98
N GLN A 446 -6.40 27.62 -34.30
CA GLN A 446 -7.37 28.54 -34.90
C GLN A 446 -8.82 28.10 -34.67
N GLU A 447 -9.07 26.81 -34.48
CA GLU A 447 -10.41 26.24 -34.30
C GLU A 447 -10.62 25.58 -32.92
N LEU A 448 -9.55 25.11 -32.27
CA LEU A 448 -9.61 24.36 -31.00
C LEU A 448 -8.59 24.87 -29.98
N ALA A 449 -9.09 25.21 -28.79
CA ALA A 449 -8.24 25.58 -27.65
C ALA A 449 -7.59 24.34 -27.00
N GLU A 450 -6.41 24.51 -26.42
CA GLU A 450 -5.77 23.48 -25.60
C GLU A 450 -6.50 23.29 -24.25
N PRO A 451 -6.63 22.04 -23.73
CA PRO A 451 -6.15 20.79 -24.31
C PRO A 451 -7.07 20.20 -25.38
N TYR A 452 -6.47 19.61 -26.41
CA TYR A 452 -7.16 18.84 -27.44
C TYR A 452 -6.62 17.41 -27.59
N TYR A 453 -7.47 16.51 -28.08
CA TYR A 453 -7.27 15.07 -28.07
C TYR A 453 -7.55 14.44 -29.44
N TRP A 454 -6.78 13.43 -29.80
CA TRP A 454 -7.09 12.50 -30.89
C TRP A 454 -8.30 11.66 -30.52
N ARG A 455 -9.37 11.75 -31.31
CA ARG A 455 -10.55 10.89 -31.13
C ARG A 455 -10.44 9.65 -31.98
N LEU A 456 -10.41 8.49 -31.33
CA LEU A 456 -10.34 7.21 -32.04
C LEU A 456 -11.63 6.91 -32.83
N PRO A 457 -11.51 6.19 -33.96
CA PRO A 457 -12.61 5.90 -34.86
C PRO A 457 -13.57 4.83 -34.30
N ARG A 458 -14.63 4.55 -35.07
CA ARG A 458 -15.77 3.73 -34.63
C ARG A 458 -15.44 2.29 -34.22
N GLN A 459 -14.35 1.70 -34.72
CA GLN A 459 -13.97 0.34 -34.31
C GLN A 459 -13.46 0.25 -32.87
N PHE A 460 -13.17 1.38 -32.21
CA PHE A 460 -12.81 1.45 -30.78
C PHE A 460 -14.02 1.85 -29.91
N ARG A 461 -15.25 1.69 -30.42
CA ARG A 461 -16.52 2.01 -29.73
C ARG A 461 -17.43 0.79 -29.67
N GLY A 462 -18.50 0.85 -28.87
CA GLY A 462 -19.42 -0.26 -28.65
C GLY A 462 -19.02 -1.13 -27.47
N SER A 463 -19.42 -2.40 -27.46
CA SER A 463 -19.04 -3.32 -26.39
C SER A 463 -17.53 -3.61 -26.48
N MET A 464 -16.81 -3.29 -25.40
CA MET A 464 -15.37 -3.47 -25.27
C MET A 464 -15.03 -4.29 -24.01
N ILE A 465 -15.98 -5.06 -23.50
CA ILE A 465 -15.80 -5.93 -22.31
C ILE A 465 -14.62 -6.89 -22.52
N THR A 466 -14.48 -7.43 -23.73
CA THR A 466 -13.40 -8.35 -24.10
C THR A 466 -12.03 -7.67 -24.20
N ALA A 467 -11.94 -6.34 -24.11
CA ALA A 467 -10.68 -5.62 -23.97
C ALA A 467 -10.07 -5.78 -22.57
N TYR A 468 -10.85 -6.16 -21.56
CA TYR A 468 -10.36 -6.33 -20.19
C TYR A 468 -9.20 -7.33 -20.12
N GLY A 469 -8.15 -6.97 -19.39
CA GLY A 469 -6.92 -7.75 -19.29
C GLY A 469 -6.02 -7.73 -20.54
N GLY A 470 -6.40 -7.01 -21.59
CA GLY A 470 -5.56 -6.72 -22.75
C GLY A 470 -4.80 -5.41 -22.58
N LYS A 471 -4.29 -4.86 -23.67
CA LYS A 471 -3.49 -3.64 -23.68
C LYS A 471 -3.95 -2.64 -24.74
N LEU A 472 -3.94 -1.35 -24.39
CA LEU A 472 -4.03 -0.23 -25.32
C LEU A 472 -2.59 0.25 -25.60
N LYS A 473 -2.19 0.21 -26.86
CA LYS A 473 -0.85 0.61 -27.31
C LYS A 473 -0.96 1.74 -28.33
N TYR A 474 -0.07 2.72 -28.21
CA TYR A 474 0.09 3.80 -29.20
C TYR A 474 1.44 4.47 -29.00
N ALA A 475 1.95 5.12 -30.04
CA ALA A 475 3.18 5.91 -30.00
C ALA A 475 2.85 7.39 -30.22
N VAL A 476 3.49 8.26 -29.45
CA VAL A 476 3.36 9.72 -29.54
C VAL A 476 4.73 10.35 -29.72
N TYR A 477 4.82 11.32 -30.62
CA TYR A 477 5.96 12.20 -30.78
C TYR A 477 5.46 13.64 -30.82
N TYR A 478 6.16 14.58 -30.18
CA TYR A 478 5.82 15.99 -30.29
C TYR A 478 7.05 16.88 -30.22
N GLU A 479 6.93 18.07 -30.79
CA GLU A 479 7.91 19.15 -30.70
C GLU A 479 7.27 20.38 -30.05
N ALA A 480 7.92 20.91 -29.02
CA ALA A 480 7.50 22.10 -28.29
C ALA A 480 8.73 22.88 -27.81
N ARG A 481 8.53 24.09 -27.26
CA ARG A 481 9.62 24.89 -26.69
C ARG A 481 9.99 24.43 -25.29
N ASP A 482 8.99 24.20 -24.44
CA ASP A 482 9.16 23.76 -23.06
C ASP A 482 8.38 22.47 -22.79
N GLU A 483 8.94 21.56 -21.97
CA GLU A 483 8.34 20.24 -21.67
C GLU A 483 7.04 20.37 -20.87
N LEU A 484 7.00 21.35 -19.96
CA LEU A 484 5.88 21.60 -19.07
C LEU A 484 5.02 22.75 -19.63
N GLY A 485 3.77 22.44 -19.99
CA GLY A 485 2.75 23.41 -20.37
C GLY A 485 1.52 23.37 -19.47
N HIS A 486 0.54 24.23 -19.78
CA HIS A 486 -0.74 24.32 -19.07
C HIS A 486 -1.51 22.99 -19.02
N THR A 487 -1.31 22.15 -20.02
CA THR A 487 -2.01 20.87 -20.15
C THR A 487 -1.31 19.74 -19.40
N SER A 488 -0.12 19.92 -18.80
CA SER A 488 0.72 18.83 -18.25
C SER A 488 -0.01 17.88 -17.29
N TYR A 489 -0.96 18.38 -16.51
CA TYR A 489 -1.74 17.60 -15.54
C TYR A 489 -2.99 16.93 -16.12
N GLU A 490 -3.33 17.23 -17.38
CA GLU A 490 -4.46 16.63 -18.06
C GLU A 490 -4.20 15.14 -18.35
N PRO A 491 -5.24 14.30 -18.24
CA PRO A 491 -5.10 12.86 -18.45
C PRO A 491 -4.62 12.56 -19.88
N GLN A 492 -3.82 11.50 -20.01
CA GLN A 492 -3.27 11.09 -21.30
C GLN A 492 -4.31 10.33 -22.14
N VAL A 493 -5.16 9.53 -21.50
CA VAL A 493 -6.25 8.79 -22.14
C VAL A 493 -7.54 9.03 -21.39
N ILE A 494 -8.63 9.27 -22.12
CA ILE A 494 -9.99 9.40 -21.60
C ILE A 494 -10.88 8.41 -22.33
N ILE A 495 -11.57 7.55 -21.59
CA ILE A 495 -12.58 6.64 -22.14
C ILE A 495 -13.91 6.97 -21.49
N ARG A 496 -14.91 7.28 -22.32
CA ARG A 496 -16.29 7.46 -21.88
C ARG A 496 -17.16 6.33 -22.40
N GLY A 497 -18.01 5.81 -21.53
CA GLY A 497 -18.92 4.73 -21.84
C GLY A 497 -19.96 4.57 -20.75
N GLY A 498 -20.34 3.32 -20.47
CA GLY A 498 -21.38 3.01 -19.51
C GLY A 498 -22.75 2.78 -20.15
N PRO A 499 -23.67 2.11 -19.43
CA PRO A 499 -25.02 1.85 -19.91
C PRO A 499 -25.79 3.13 -20.28
N ASN A 500 -25.59 4.21 -19.50
CA ASN A 500 -26.21 5.52 -19.72
C ASN A 500 -25.28 6.51 -20.48
N ARG A 501 -24.10 6.06 -20.94
CA ARG A 501 -23.08 6.90 -21.62
C ARG A 501 -22.58 8.08 -20.79
N ASP A 502 -22.52 7.92 -19.47
CA ASP A 502 -22.18 8.95 -18.50
C ASP A 502 -20.92 8.63 -17.68
N LYS A 503 -20.41 7.39 -17.76
CA LYS A 503 -19.23 6.96 -17.01
C LYS A 503 -17.95 7.31 -17.77
N VAL A 504 -16.99 7.88 -17.06
CA VAL A 504 -15.69 8.29 -17.61
C VAL A 504 -14.56 7.72 -16.76
N MET A 505 -13.60 7.10 -17.42
CA MET A 505 -12.33 6.69 -16.82
C MET A 505 -11.16 7.38 -17.51
N VAL A 506 -10.15 7.71 -16.72
CA VAL A 506 -8.97 8.43 -17.17
C VAL A 506 -7.68 7.70 -16.78
N ARG A 507 -6.66 7.85 -17.62
CA ARG A 507 -5.31 7.36 -17.35
C ARG A 507 -4.34 8.53 -17.35
N HIS A 508 -3.67 8.75 -16.23
CA HIS A 508 -2.54 9.67 -16.13
C HIS A 508 -1.25 8.92 -16.41
N MET A 509 -0.37 9.53 -17.20
CA MET A 509 0.96 9.00 -17.56
C MET A 509 1.97 10.14 -17.41
N PRO A 510 3.27 9.84 -17.17
CA PRO A 510 4.32 10.83 -17.26
C PRO A 510 4.29 11.54 -18.63
N VAL A 511 4.60 12.83 -18.63
CA VAL A 511 4.64 13.63 -19.86
C VAL A 511 5.74 13.04 -20.79
N PRO A 512 5.45 12.79 -22.09
CA PRO A 512 6.46 12.34 -23.04
C PRO A 512 7.61 13.35 -23.14
N GLN A 513 8.81 12.91 -23.52
CA GLN A 513 9.96 13.81 -23.71
C GLN A 513 9.88 14.53 -25.06
N ILE A 514 10.30 15.81 -25.10
CA ILE A 514 10.29 16.60 -26.34
C ILE A 514 11.24 15.98 -27.38
N GLY A 515 10.78 15.84 -28.62
CA GLY A 515 11.59 15.36 -29.72
C GLY A 515 11.93 13.87 -29.64
N GLN A 516 11.27 13.11 -28.76
CA GLN A 516 11.47 11.66 -28.63
C GLN A 516 10.16 10.89 -28.82
N LEU A 517 10.21 9.88 -29.69
CA LEU A 517 9.09 8.95 -29.89
C LEU A 517 8.89 8.12 -28.62
N THR A 518 7.74 8.30 -27.98
CA THR A 518 7.37 7.60 -26.74
C THR A 518 6.29 6.57 -27.04
N ARG A 519 6.57 5.30 -26.73
CA ARG A 519 5.59 4.21 -26.85
C ARG A 519 4.90 3.97 -25.53
N HIS A 520 3.59 4.03 -25.54
CA HIS A 520 2.76 3.72 -24.38
C HIS A 520 2.13 2.35 -24.54
N GLU A 521 2.21 1.56 -23.48
CA GLU A 521 1.54 0.28 -23.32
C GLU A 521 0.74 0.34 -22.02
N ILE A 522 -0.59 0.41 -22.13
CA ILE A 522 -1.50 0.63 -21.01
C ILE A 522 -2.32 -0.63 -20.80
N ASP A 523 -2.23 -1.22 -19.61
CA ASP A 523 -3.04 -2.37 -19.24
C ASP A 523 -4.51 -1.97 -19.09
N MET A 524 -5.40 -2.73 -19.72
CA MET A 524 -6.86 -2.55 -19.66
C MET A 524 -7.43 -3.27 -18.43
N THR A 525 -6.95 -2.86 -17.24
CA THR A 525 -7.40 -3.32 -15.92
C THR A 525 -7.57 -2.13 -14.98
N GLU A 526 -8.36 -2.26 -13.91
CA GLU A 526 -8.75 -1.14 -13.06
C GLU A 526 -7.59 -0.49 -12.26
N HIS A 527 -6.50 -1.22 -12.02
CA HIS A 527 -5.50 -0.89 -10.99
C HIS A 527 -4.89 0.51 -11.12
N GLU A 528 -4.59 0.93 -12.36
CA GLU A 528 -3.94 2.20 -12.62
C GLU A 528 -4.85 3.25 -13.29
N TRP A 529 -6.11 2.91 -13.52
CA TRP A 529 -7.12 3.84 -14.02
C TRP A 529 -7.79 4.58 -12.87
N ARG A 530 -8.32 5.76 -13.16
CA ARG A 530 -8.96 6.65 -12.18
C ARG A 530 -10.27 7.20 -12.72
N HIS A 531 -11.13 7.64 -11.81
CA HIS A 531 -12.27 8.47 -12.14
C HIS A 531 -11.82 9.92 -12.42
N LEU A 532 -12.72 10.75 -12.96
CA LEU A 532 -12.43 12.17 -13.24
C LEU A 532 -12.06 12.98 -11.98
N ASP A 533 -12.55 12.57 -10.80
CA ASP A 533 -12.23 13.16 -9.50
C ASP A 533 -10.91 12.61 -8.90
N ASN A 534 -10.16 11.83 -9.68
CA ASN A 534 -8.92 11.16 -9.31
C ASN A 534 -9.05 10.03 -8.27
N SER A 535 -10.28 9.60 -7.95
CA SER A 535 -10.50 8.42 -7.10
C SER A 535 -10.11 7.11 -7.81
N ALA A 536 -9.73 6.11 -7.01
CA ALA A 536 -9.31 4.80 -7.52
C ALA A 536 -10.47 4.08 -8.23
N MET A 537 -10.17 3.47 -9.38
CA MET A 537 -11.15 2.71 -10.15
C MET A 537 -11.36 1.32 -9.54
N SER A 538 -12.62 0.90 -9.37
CA SER A 538 -12.96 -0.49 -9.05
C SER A 538 -13.14 -1.32 -10.33
N ARG A 539 -12.98 -2.65 -10.24
CA ARG A 539 -13.24 -3.55 -11.38
C ARG A 539 -14.65 -3.35 -11.94
N GLU A 540 -15.64 -3.26 -11.06
CA GLU A 540 -17.05 -3.06 -11.43
C GLU A 540 -17.24 -1.78 -12.26
N ASN A 541 -16.71 -0.65 -11.79
CA ASN A 541 -16.80 0.62 -12.50
C ASN A 541 -16.04 0.61 -13.83
N PHE A 542 -14.89 -0.06 -13.88
CA PHE A 542 -14.09 -0.21 -15.10
C PHE A 542 -14.86 -1.02 -16.16
N MET A 543 -15.42 -2.15 -15.74
CA MET A 543 -16.22 -3.02 -16.61
C MET A 543 -17.51 -2.34 -17.08
N ASP A 544 -18.15 -1.53 -16.23
CA ASP A 544 -19.30 -0.73 -16.62
C ASP A 544 -18.94 0.24 -17.76
N VAL A 545 -17.78 0.91 -17.71
CA VAL A 545 -17.33 1.80 -18.81
C VAL A 545 -17.17 0.99 -20.11
N LEU A 546 -16.58 -0.21 -20.02
CA LEU A 546 -16.33 -1.09 -21.17
C LEU A 546 -17.60 -1.75 -21.74
N PHE A 547 -18.70 -1.82 -20.99
CA PHE A 547 -19.99 -2.38 -21.48
C PHE A 547 -20.42 -1.74 -22.80
N ARG A 548 -20.28 -0.41 -22.91
CA ARG A 548 -20.57 0.33 -24.13
C ARG A 548 -19.77 1.62 -24.19
N VAL A 549 -18.62 1.56 -24.83
CA VAL A 549 -17.73 2.70 -25.06
C VAL A 549 -18.31 3.63 -26.14
N ASP A 550 -18.44 4.91 -25.80
CA ASP A 550 -18.89 5.95 -26.73
C ASP A 550 -17.70 6.58 -27.49
N TYR A 551 -16.60 6.83 -26.79
CA TYR A 551 -15.36 7.30 -27.40
C TYR A 551 -14.11 7.00 -26.55
N VAL A 552 -12.97 6.94 -27.24
CA VAL A 552 -11.62 6.90 -26.67
C VAL A 552 -10.86 8.12 -27.18
N LEU A 553 -10.32 8.91 -26.26
CA LEU A 553 -9.51 10.08 -26.55
C LEU A 553 -8.07 9.85 -26.09
N ILE A 554 -7.11 10.17 -26.94
CA ILE A 554 -5.68 10.18 -26.62
C ILE A 554 -5.19 11.61 -26.74
N ARG A 555 -4.54 12.13 -25.70
CA ARG A 555 -4.10 13.53 -25.67
C ARG A 555 -3.16 13.85 -26.83
N ALA A 556 -3.38 14.99 -27.47
CA ALA A 556 -2.61 15.45 -28.62
C ALA A 556 -1.79 16.72 -28.33
N SER A 557 -2.28 17.58 -27.43
CA SER A 557 -1.58 18.82 -27.03
C SER A 557 -0.61 18.56 -25.86
N HIS A 558 0.68 18.83 -26.08
CA HIS A 558 1.78 18.59 -25.13
C HIS A 558 2.71 19.80 -25.01
N GLY A 559 3.35 19.96 -23.84
CA GLY A 559 4.31 21.03 -23.58
C GLY A 559 3.74 22.44 -23.71
N ASN A 560 4.63 23.42 -23.78
CA ASN A 560 4.31 24.83 -24.01
C ASN A 560 4.81 25.27 -25.39
N MET A 561 4.00 26.08 -26.10
CA MET A 561 4.26 26.51 -27.48
C MET A 561 4.55 25.32 -28.43
N MET A 562 3.68 24.32 -28.42
CA MET A 562 3.81 23.14 -29.29
C MET A 562 3.82 23.55 -30.77
N ARG A 563 4.69 22.93 -31.57
CA ARG A 563 4.76 23.11 -33.04
C ARG A 563 3.90 22.07 -33.74
N HIS A 564 4.11 20.81 -33.41
CA HIS A 564 3.30 19.71 -33.93
C HIS A 564 3.32 18.51 -32.97
N SER A 565 2.29 17.67 -33.11
CA SER A 565 2.13 16.40 -32.41
C SER A 565 1.83 15.30 -33.42
N ARG A 566 2.36 14.10 -33.19
CA ARG A 566 2.24 12.94 -34.06
C ARG A 566 1.77 11.74 -33.26
N ILE A 567 0.89 10.94 -33.85
CA ILE A 567 0.42 9.67 -33.28
C ILE A 567 0.53 8.52 -34.30
N SER A 568 0.93 7.34 -33.83
CA SER A 568 1.06 6.12 -34.63
C SER A 568 0.92 4.87 -33.76
N GLU A 569 1.04 3.69 -34.37
CA GLU A 569 1.04 2.37 -33.68
C GLU A 569 -0.21 2.12 -32.79
N ILE A 570 -1.35 2.76 -33.09
CA ILE A 570 -2.57 2.64 -32.29
C ILE A 570 -3.15 1.23 -32.42
N SER A 571 -3.23 0.52 -31.30
CA SER A 571 -3.88 -0.78 -31.21
C SER A 571 -4.55 -1.00 -29.85
N LEU A 572 -5.68 -1.71 -29.85
CA LEU A 572 -6.36 -2.16 -28.65
C LEU A 572 -6.53 -3.68 -28.72
N GLU A 573 -6.05 -4.40 -27.70
CA GLU A 573 -6.20 -5.85 -27.62
C GLU A 573 -7.57 -6.25 -27.06
N VAL A 574 -8.33 -7.01 -27.83
CA VAL A 574 -9.63 -7.60 -27.45
C VAL A 574 -9.57 -9.12 -27.54
N ALA A 575 -10.43 -9.80 -26.78
CA ALA A 575 -10.54 -11.25 -26.84
C ALA A 575 -11.56 -11.68 -27.91
N GLU A 576 -11.19 -12.68 -28.71
CA GLU A 576 -12.01 -13.29 -29.76
C GLU A 576 -11.85 -14.82 -29.75
N GLU A 577 -12.85 -15.55 -30.24
CA GLU A 577 -12.76 -17.02 -30.38
C GLU A 577 -11.67 -17.40 -31.39
N GLY A 578 -10.76 -18.30 -30.96
CA GLY A 578 -9.69 -18.75 -31.83
C GLY A 578 -8.73 -19.73 -31.17
N GLY A 579 -7.92 -20.38 -32.01
CA GLY A 579 -6.82 -21.23 -31.55
C GLY A 579 -5.55 -20.41 -31.32
N PRO A 580 -4.80 -20.60 -30.22
CA PRO A 580 -3.56 -19.89 -29.99
C PRO A 580 -2.54 -20.21 -31.10
N SER A 581 -1.88 -19.17 -31.60
CA SER A 581 -0.87 -19.24 -32.66
C SER A 581 0.38 -18.48 -32.23
N ALA A 582 1.47 -18.54 -33.01
CA ALA A 582 2.67 -17.74 -32.72
C ALA A 582 2.42 -16.23 -32.77
N GLU A 583 1.36 -15.78 -33.45
CA GLU A 583 0.99 -14.36 -33.59
C GLU A 583 -0.19 -13.96 -32.69
N SER A 584 -0.94 -14.93 -32.16
CA SER A 584 -2.14 -14.72 -31.36
C SER A 584 -2.05 -15.48 -30.04
N GLU A 585 -1.68 -14.75 -28.99
CA GLU A 585 -1.60 -15.28 -27.64
C GLU A 585 -2.99 -15.59 -27.07
N ARG A 586 -3.04 -16.50 -26.10
CA ARG A 586 -4.26 -16.80 -25.35
C ARG A 586 -4.74 -15.56 -24.57
N ALA A 587 -6.04 -15.30 -24.59
CA ALA A 587 -6.64 -14.24 -23.77
C ALA A 587 -6.88 -14.72 -22.34
N TYR A 588 -6.19 -14.10 -21.39
CA TYR A 588 -6.40 -14.29 -19.94
C TYR A 588 -7.27 -13.19 -19.35
N GLN A 589 -7.79 -13.41 -18.14
CA GLN A 589 -8.59 -12.46 -17.35
C GLN A 589 -9.98 -12.14 -17.95
N ILE A 590 -10.49 -12.96 -18.86
CA ILE A 590 -11.87 -12.86 -19.36
C ILE A 590 -12.77 -13.79 -18.55
N GLU A 591 -13.82 -13.25 -17.94
CA GLU A 591 -14.78 -14.06 -17.18
C GLU A 591 -15.74 -14.80 -18.10
N LYS A 592 -16.17 -15.97 -17.64
CA LYS A 592 -17.30 -16.73 -18.17
C LYS A 592 -18.25 -17.01 -17.02
N CYS A 593 -19.34 -16.25 -16.98
CA CYS A 593 -20.36 -16.30 -15.95
C CYS A 593 -21.39 -17.41 -16.18
N VAL A 594 -21.94 -17.92 -15.09
CA VAL A 594 -23.16 -18.74 -15.14
C VAL A 594 -24.36 -17.79 -15.12
N CYS A 595 -24.95 -17.55 -16.28
CA CYS A 595 -26.02 -16.55 -16.42
C CYS A 595 -27.40 -17.10 -16.02
N PRO A 596 -28.22 -16.29 -15.31
CA PRO A 596 -29.59 -16.65 -14.99
C PRO A 596 -30.48 -16.65 -16.25
N THR A 597 -31.66 -17.26 -16.14
CA THR A 597 -32.64 -17.32 -17.23
C THR A 597 -32.94 -15.94 -17.80
N GLY A 598 -32.86 -15.82 -19.13
CA GLY A 598 -33.08 -14.57 -19.86
C GLY A 598 -31.81 -13.78 -20.19
N TYR A 599 -30.65 -14.16 -19.65
CA TYR A 599 -29.37 -13.49 -19.89
C TYR A 599 -28.36 -14.43 -20.57
N SER A 600 -27.48 -13.86 -21.39
CA SER A 600 -26.39 -14.54 -22.11
C SER A 600 -25.16 -13.64 -22.25
N GLY A 601 -24.11 -14.14 -22.90
CA GLY A 601 -22.83 -13.46 -23.02
C GLY A 601 -21.80 -13.96 -22.00
N LEU A 602 -20.56 -13.45 -22.10
CA LEU A 602 -19.46 -13.87 -21.22
C LEU A 602 -19.63 -13.35 -19.79
N SER A 603 -20.18 -12.15 -19.66
CA SER A 603 -20.47 -11.45 -18.41
C SER A 603 -21.96 -11.36 -18.10
N CYS A 604 -22.85 -12.08 -18.82
CA CYS A 604 -24.31 -11.92 -18.72
C CYS A 604 -24.80 -10.54 -19.19
N GLU A 605 -24.06 -9.94 -20.12
CA GLU A 605 -24.25 -8.61 -20.65
C GLU A 605 -25.34 -8.54 -21.73
N GLU A 606 -25.73 -9.68 -22.31
CA GLU A 606 -26.70 -9.79 -23.41
C GLU A 606 -28.01 -10.40 -22.92
N CYS A 607 -29.10 -10.15 -23.66
CA CYS A 607 -30.33 -10.89 -23.45
C CYS A 607 -30.28 -12.20 -24.24
N ALA A 608 -30.66 -13.29 -23.59
CA ALA A 608 -30.74 -14.60 -24.23
C ALA A 608 -31.79 -14.59 -25.35
N ALA A 609 -31.67 -15.53 -26.29
CA ALA A 609 -32.63 -15.69 -27.38
C ALA A 609 -34.08 -15.79 -26.85
N GLY A 610 -34.99 -14.98 -27.39
CA GLY A 610 -36.38 -14.89 -26.93
C GLY A 610 -36.62 -13.91 -25.76
N PHE A 611 -35.61 -13.12 -25.41
CA PHE A 611 -35.69 -12.03 -24.43
C PHE A 611 -35.20 -10.73 -25.05
N TYR A 612 -35.75 -9.60 -24.60
CA TYR A 612 -35.29 -8.26 -24.96
C TYR A 612 -35.08 -7.40 -23.72
N ARG A 613 -34.27 -6.36 -23.88
CA ARG A 613 -33.85 -5.48 -22.79
C ARG A 613 -34.89 -4.39 -22.53
N LEU A 614 -35.39 -4.36 -21.29
CA LEU A 614 -36.27 -3.31 -20.80
C LEU A 614 -35.47 -2.32 -19.94
N TRP A 615 -35.41 -1.07 -20.39
CA TRP A 615 -34.79 0.04 -19.67
C TRP A 615 -35.83 0.72 -18.78
N VAL A 616 -35.98 0.27 -17.53
CA VAL A 616 -36.92 0.92 -16.60
C VAL A 616 -36.34 2.28 -16.17
N ARG A 617 -36.97 3.37 -16.61
CA ARG A 617 -36.63 4.71 -16.11
C ARG A 617 -37.26 4.93 -14.73
N ALA A 618 -36.38 5.15 -13.75
CA ALA A 618 -36.63 5.63 -12.40
C ALA A 618 -37.30 4.66 -11.39
N GLY A 619 -36.59 4.38 -10.29
CA GLY A 619 -37.22 4.07 -9.00
C GLY A 619 -36.64 2.93 -8.17
N SER A 620 -35.91 1.98 -8.74
CA SER A 620 -35.34 0.86 -7.99
C SER A 620 -33.93 0.53 -8.47
N ASP A 621 -33.00 0.63 -7.53
CA ASP A 621 -31.57 0.36 -7.65
C ASP A 621 -31.27 -1.06 -8.16
N VAL A 622 -30.15 -1.19 -8.89
CA VAL A 622 -29.06 -2.21 -8.72
C VAL A 622 -28.28 -2.50 -10.01
N SER A 623 -28.80 -2.27 -11.23
CA SER A 623 -27.97 -2.51 -12.44
C SER A 623 -28.37 -1.64 -13.63
N GLY A 624 -27.49 -0.71 -14.01
CA GLY A 624 -27.70 0.23 -15.12
C GLY A 624 -27.88 -0.41 -16.50
N ILE A 625 -27.68 -1.73 -16.63
CA ILE A 625 -27.78 -2.55 -17.85
C ILE A 625 -29.24 -2.88 -18.26
N GLY A 626 -30.24 -2.62 -17.41
CA GLY A 626 -31.65 -2.96 -17.72
C GLY A 626 -31.98 -4.44 -17.54
N SER A 627 -33.27 -4.79 -17.54
CA SER A 627 -33.75 -6.16 -17.29
C SER A 627 -34.11 -6.89 -18.58
N CYS A 628 -33.68 -8.15 -18.74
CA CYS A 628 -34.07 -8.97 -19.88
C CYS A 628 -35.43 -9.62 -19.60
N VAL A 629 -36.44 -9.26 -20.39
CA VAL A 629 -37.81 -9.78 -20.28
C VAL A 629 -38.17 -10.55 -21.54
N GLN A 630 -39.02 -11.57 -21.39
CA GLN A 630 -39.41 -12.43 -22.51
C GLN A 630 -40.11 -11.62 -23.62
N CYS A 631 -39.84 -11.98 -24.88
CA CYS A 631 -40.49 -11.39 -26.04
C CYS A 631 -42.03 -11.53 -25.96
N GLN A 632 -42.74 -10.42 -26.20
CA GLN A 632 -44.20 -10.35 -26.11
C GLN A 632 -44.84 -10.36 -27.50
N CYS A 633 -44.63 -11.43 -28.25
CA CYS A 633 -45.10 -11.56 -29.65
C CYS A 633 -46.49 -12.20 -29.78
N HIS A 634 -47.34 -12.01 -28.76
CA HIS A 634 -48.68 -12.59 -28.70
C HIS A 634 -48.77 -14.10 -29.00
N GLY A 635 -47.72 -14.90 -28.80
CA GLY A 635 -47.71 -16.33 -29.12
C GLY A 635 -47.49 -16.66 -30.61
N HIS A 636 -47.22 -15.66 -31.45
CA HIS A 636 -46.98 -15.81 -32.89
C HIS A 636 -45.51 -15.67 -33.29
N SER A 637 -44.62 -15.40 -32.34
CA SER A 637 -43.18 -15.56 -32.50
C SER A 637 -42.54 -15.84 -31.14
N ASN A 638 -41.40 -16.52 -31.13
CA ASN A 638 -40.56 -16.74 -29.95
C ASN A 638 -39.24 -15.95 -30.01
N THR A 639 -39.04 -15.15 -31.05
CA THR A 639 -37.84 -14.35 -31.28
C THR A 639 -38.22 -12.89 -31.50
N CYS A 640 -37.52 -11.99 -30.83
CA CYS A 640 -37.63 -10.56 -31.04
C CYS A 640 -36.24 -9.93 -31.02
N ASP A 641 -36.13 -8.73 -31.56
CA ASP A 641 -34.91 -7.94 -31.48
C ASP A 641 -34.56 -7.65 -30.01
N PRO A 642 -33.32 -7.94 -29.57
CA PRO A 642 -32.96 -7.93 -28.16
C PRO A 642 -32.88 -6.53 -27.53
N GLU A 643 -32.88 -5.45 -28.32
CA GLU A 643 -32.81 -4.07 -27.81
C GLU A 643 -34.15 -3.33 -27.95
N THR A 644 -34.89 -3.58 -29.03
CA THR A 644 -36.16 -2.91 -29.33
C THR A 644 -37.39 -3.72 -28.91
N GLY A 645 -37.28 -5.04 -28.77
CA GLY A 645 -38.39 -5.93 -28.46
C GLY A 645 -39.33 -6.20 -29.65
N VAL A 646 -39.00 -5.71 -30.85
CA VAL A 646 -39.79 -5.93 -32.07
C VAL A 646 -39.69 -7.40 -32.48
N CYS A 647 -40.83 -8.05 -32.64
CA CYS A 647 -40.93 -9.46 -32.99
C CYS A 647 -40.42 -9.73 -34.40
N GLN A 648 -39.63 -10.79 -34.53
CA GLN A 648 -39.06 -11.23 -35.79
C GLN A 648 -39.82 -12.46 -36.29
N ASN A 649 -40.01 -12.56 -37.60
CA ASN A 649 -40.65 -13.71 -38.25
C ASN A 649 -42.03 -14.08 -37.66
N CYS A 650 -42.96 -13.13 -37.62
CA CYS A 650 -44.34 -13.37 -37.20
C CYS A 650 -44.96 -14.56 -37.97
N GLN A 651 -45.33 -15.61 -37.24
CA GLN A 651 -45.94 -16.83 -37.77
C GLN A 651 -47.46 -16.70 -37.84
N HIS A 652 -48.15 -17.76 -38.25
CA HIS A 652 -49.62 -17.84 -38.25
C HIS A 652 -50.32 -16.71 -39.04
N HIS A 653 -49.66 -16.22 -40.10
CA HIS A 653 -50.17 -15.12 -40.94
C HIS A 653 -50.43 -13.81 -40.17
N THR A 654 -49.62 -13.54 -39.15
CA THR A 654 -49.64 -12.29 -38.40
C THR A 654 -48.56 -11.31 -38.88
N GLU A 655 -48.76 -10.03 -38.60
CA GLU A 655 -47.82 -8.92 -38.82
C GLU A 655 -47.95 -7.85 -37.72
N GLY A 656 -47.09 -6.84 -37.76
CA GLY A 656 -46.98 -5.81 -36.73
C GLY A 656 -45.74 -5.98 -35.84
N GLU A 657 -45.44 -4.99 -34.99
CA GLU A 657 -44.23 -5.02 -34.15
C GLU A 657 -44.27 -6.13 -33.09
N LYS A 658 -45.47 -6.59 -32.73
CA LYS A 658 -45.71 -7.64 -31.74
C LYS A 658 -46.48 -8.82 -32.33
N CYS A 659 -46.61 -8.90 -33.65
CA CYS A 659 -47.46 -9.88 -34.33
C CYS A 659 -48.94 -9.74 -33.91
N GLU A 660 -49.39 -8.50 -33.73
CA GLU A 660 -50.70 -8.15 -33.18
C GLU A 660 -51.79 -7.91 -34.23
N LYS A 661 -51.46 -8.04 -35.52
CA LYS A 661 -52.38 -7.88 -36.65
C LYS A 661 -52.31 -9.08 -37.58
N CYS A 662 -53.36 -9.32 -38.37
CA CYS A 662 -53.30 -10.30 -39.44
C CYS A 662 -52.69 -9.67 -40.70
N LEU A 663 -51.93 -10.46 -41.45
CA LEU A 663 -51.43 -10.09 -42.78
C LEU A 663 -52.59 -9.72 -43.71
N ALA A 664 -52.31 -8.85 -44.67
CA ALA A 664 -53.22 -8.55 -45.79
C ALA A 664 -53.82 -9.83 -46.41
N GLY A 665 -55.16 -9.89 -46.51
CA GLY A 665 -55.91 -11.05 -47.01
C GLY A 665 -56.33 -12.06 -45.93
N PHE A 666 -55.98 -11.80 -44.67
CA PHE A 666 -56.42 -12.56 -43.50
C PHE A 666 -57.18 -11.66 -42.52
N TYR A 667 -58.09 -12.27 -41.76
CA TYR A 667 -58.90 -11.59 -40.75
C TYR A 667 -59.00 -12.44 -39.47
N GLY A 668 -59.22 -11.78 -38.35
CA GLY A 668 -59.46 -12.44 -37.06
C GLY A 668 -58.98 -11.63 -35.87
N VAL A 669 -59.05 -12.23 -34.68
CA VAL A 669 -58.69 -11.59 -33.41
C VAL A 669 -57.54 -12.34 -32.77
N ILE A 670 -56.43 -11.64 -32.51
CA ILE A 670 -55.21 -12.20 -31.95
C ILE A 670 -55.41 -12.55 -30.47
N ARG A 671 -55.32 -13.85 -30.15
CA ARG A 671 -55.44 -14.44 -28.80
C ARG A 671 -54.23 -15.33 -28.46
N GLY A 672 -53.35 -15.56 -29.43
CA GLY A 672 -52.13 -16.37 -29.32
C GLY A 672 -52.28 -17.81 -29.75
N TYR A 673 -53.23 -18.11 -30.63
CA TYR A 673 -53.42 -19.42 -31.23
C TYR A 673 -53.05 -19.42 -32.72
N PRO A 674 -52.54 -20.55 -33.26
CA PRO A 674 -52.17 -20.66 -34.67
C PRO A 674 -53.28 -20.35 -35.69
N ASP A 675 -54.55 -20.43 -35.27
CA ASP A 675 -55.74 -20.24 -36.10
C ASP A 675 -56.42 -18.86 -35.95
N ASP A 676 -55.77 -17.92 -35.25
CA ASP A 676 -56.33 -16.59 -35.00
C ASP A 676 -56.53 -15.77 -36.28
N CYS A 677 -55.68 -15.96 -37.30
CA CYS A 677 -55.81 -15.30 -38.60
C CYS A 677 -56.29 -16.28 -39.67
N LYS A 678 -57.49 -16.04 -40.20
CA LYS A 678 -58.13 -16.87 -41.23
C LYS A 678 -58.11 -16.15 -42.57
N ARG A 679 -57.87 -16.90 -43.64
CA ARG A 679 -57.89 -16.34 -45.00
C ARG A 679 -59.31 -15.89 -45.36
N CYS A 680 -59.43 -14.72 -45.95
CA CYS A 680 -60.71 -14.21 -46.45
C CYS A 680 -61.16 -14.97 -47.70
N ALA A 681 -62.47 -15.16 -47.81
CA ALA A 681 -63.12 -15.72 -48.99
C ALA A 681 -63.90 -14.58 -49.67
N CYS A 682 -63.39 -14.06 -50.79
CA CYS A 682 -64.01 -12.93 -51.46
C CYS A 682 -64.50 -13.31 -52.88
N PRO A 683 -65.53 -14.16 -53.06
CA PRO A 683 -66.37 -14.83 -52.05
C PRO A 683 -65.95 -16.26 -51.68
N LEU A 684 -65.02 -16.87 -52.43
CA LEU A 684 -64.49 -18.21 -52.14
C LEU A 684 -62.99 -18.12 -51.79
N THR A 685 -62.47 -19.14 -51.11
CA THR A 685 -61.03 -19.25 -50.80
C THR A 685 -60.20 -19.75 -51.98
N SER A 686 -60.83 -20.23 -53.05
CA SER A 686 -60.16 -20.65 -54.30
C SER A 686 -59.56 -19.44 -54.99
N LEU A 687 -58.32 -19.58 -55.49
CA LEU A 687 -57.63 -18.51 -56.23
C LEU A 687 -58.43 -18.00 -57.45
N GLU A 688 -59.24 -18.85 -58.08
CA GLU A 688 -60.05 -18.49 -59.26
C GLU A 688 -61.26 -17.61 -58.93
N ASN A 689 -61.73 -17.61 -57.67
CA ASN A 689 -62.94 -16.91 -57.25
C ASN A 689 -62.71 -16.09 -55.98
N ASN A 690 -61.44 -15.75 -55.69
CA ASN A 690 -61.09 -14.80 -54.67
C ASN A 690 -60.78 -13.47 -55.34
N PHE A 691 -61.82 -12.69 -55.59
CA PHE A 691 -61.77 -11.45 -56.35
C PHE A 691 -61.16 -10.29 -55.55
N SER A 692 -60.91 -10.43 -54.25
CA SER A 692 -60.23 -9.40 -53.47
C SER A 692 -58.99 -9.94 -52.74
N PRO A 693 -57.80 -9.36 -52.95
CA PRO A 693 -56.58 -9.79 -52.26
C PRO A 693 -56.55 -9.34 -50.78
N THR A 694 -57.41 -8.41 -50.38
CA THR A 694 -57.42 -7.77 -49.06
C THR A 694 -58.81 -7.76 -48.46
N CYS A 695 -58.86 -7.78 -47.13
CA CYS A 695 -60.10 -7.75 -46.37
C CYS A 695 -59.82 -7.17 -44.98
N GLU A 696 -60.87 -6.70 -44.32
CA GLU A 696 -60.82 -6.19 -42.95
C GLU A 696 -61.84 -6.93 -42.09
N ALA A 697 -61.50 -7.14 -40.81
CA ALA A 697 -62.44 -7.72 -39.87
C ALA A 697 -63.64 -6.78 -39.66
N ASP A 698 -64.84 -7.34 -39.73
CA ASP A 698 -66.11 -6.65 -39.55
C ASP A 698 -66.90 -7.37 -38.44
N GLY A 699 -66.50 -7.12 -37.18
CA GLY A 699 -67.00 -7.84 -35.99
C GLY A 699 -66.06 -8.95 -35.52
N PHE A 700 -66.57 -9.91 -34.73
CA PHE A 700 -65.75 -10.96 -34.09
C PHE A 700 -65.36 -12.13 -35.00
N SER A 701 -66.19 -12.45 -36.00
CA SER A 701 -66.02 -13.63 -36.86
C SER A 701 -66.31 -13.37 -38.34
N ASP A 702 -66.60 -12.12 -38.66
CA ASP A 702 -67.05 -11.70 -39.99
C ASP A 702 -66.04 -10.67 -40.54
N TYR A 703 -66.05 -10.46 -41.85
CA TYR A 703 -65.05 -9.66 -42.57
C TYR A 703 -65.65 -9.04 -43.82
N ARG A 704 -65.05 -7.96 -44.30
CA ARG A 704 -65.43 -7.32 -45.55
C ARG A 704 -64.24 -7.25 -46.48
N CYS A 705 -64.47 -7.56 -47.75
CA CYS A 705 -63.47 -7.47 -48.79
C CYS A 705 -63.33 -6.01 -49.22
N THR A 706 -62.09 -5.51 -49.30
CA THR A 706 -61.82 -4.08 -49.43
C THR A 706 -61.45 -3.64 -50.85
N ALA A 707 -61.15 -4.60 -51.74
CA ALA A 707 -60.75 -4.33 -53.11
C ALA A 707 -61.50 -5.27 -54.07
N CYS A 708 -62.83 -5.10 -54.20
CA CYS A 708 -63.59 -5.81 -55.24
C CYS A 708 -63.23 -5.24 -56.62
N PRO A 709 -62.98 -6.09 -57.64
CA PRO A 709 -62.69 -5.63 -58.99
C PRO A 709 -63.92 -4.99 -59.61
N GLU A 710 -63.71 -4.24 -60.70
CA GLU A 710 -64.81 -3.69 -61.47
C GLU A 710 -65.77 -4.80 -61.94
N GLY A 711 -67.07 -4.55 -61.79
CA GLY A 711 -68.12 -5.54 -62.07
C GLY A 711 -68.50 -6.44 -60.91
N TYR A 712 -67.84 -6.36 -59.76
CA TYR A 712 -68.16 -7.12 -58.54
C TYR A 712 -68.57 -6.18 -57.40
N GLU A 713 -69.58 -6.57 -56.64
CA GLU A 713 -70.09 -5.83 -55.48
C GLU A 713 -70.58 -6.78 -54.37
N GLY A 714 -70.88 -6.22 -53.20
CA GLY A 714 -71.25 -6.99 -52.00
C GLY A 714 -70.14 -6.98 -50.95
N LYS A 715 -70.44 -7.52 -49.77
CA LYS A 715 -69.50 -7.50 -48.63
C LYS A 715 -68.28 -8.40 -48.89
N HIS A 716 -68.46 -9.44 -49.69
CA HIS A 716 -67.48 -10.45 -50.06
C HIS A 716 -67.23 -10.50 -51.59
N CYS A 717 -67.56 -9.45 -52.33
CA CYS A 717 -67.53 -9.45 -53.81
C CYS A 717 -68.38 -10.59 -54.41
N GLU A 718 -69.45 -10.97 -53.72
CA GLU A 718 -70.25 -12.16 -53.98
C GLU A 718 -71.33 -11.96 -55.05
N ARG A 719 -71.52 -10.72 -55.52
CA ARG A 719 -72.54 -10.36 -56.52
C ARG A 719 -71.92 -9.57 -57.66
N CYS A 720 -72.57 -9.61 -58.81
CA CYS A 720 -72.20 -8.75 -59.93
C CYS A 720 -72.78 -7.35 -59.73
N ALA A 721 -71.94 -6.34 -59.98
CA ALA A 721 -72.34 -4.94 -59.95
C ALA A 721 -73.36 -4.64 -61.05
N SER A 722 -74.09 -3.54 -60.90
CA SER A 722 -75.08 -3.11 -61.91
C SER A 722 -74.43 -3.00 -63.30
N GLY A 723 -74.99 -3.72 -64.29
CA GLY A 723 -74.43 -3.81 -65.65
C GLY A 723 -73.59 -5.05 -65.95
N PHE A 724 -73.40 -5.93 -64.95
CA PHE A 724 -72.69 -7.20 -65.08
C PHE A 724 -73.61 -8.38 -64.70
N HIS A 725 -73.28 -9.59 -65.17
CA HIS A 725 -74.03 -10.81 -64.87
C HIS A 725 -73.12 -12.00 -64.61
N GLY A 726 -73.60 -13.00 -63.87
CA GLY A 726 -72.89 -14.23 -63.59
C GLY A 726 -73.14 -14.76 -62.18
N ASN A 727 -72.30 -15.68 -61.72
CA ASN A 727 -72.33 -16.17 -60.34
C ASN A 727 -70.89 -16.35 -59.79
N PRO A 728 -70.37 -15.35 -59.06
CA PRO A 728 -69.05 -15.41 -58.40
C PRO A 728 -68.91 -16.47 -57.30
N GLN A 729 -70.02 -17.03 -56.79
CA GLN A 729 -70.02 -17.94 -55.64
C GLN A 729 -69.81 -19.41 -56.00
N VAL A 730 -69.67 -19.73 -57.29
CA VAL A 730 -69.35 -21.09 -57.77
C VAL A 730 -67.92 -21.14 -58.29
N VAL A 731 -67.24 -22.28 -58.08
CA VAL A 731 -65.86 -22.46 -58.55
C VAL A 731 -65.78 -22.25 -60.07
N GLY A 732 -64.90 -21.35 -60.51
CA GLY A 732 -64.74 -20.94 -61.90
C GLY A 732 -65.77 -19.91 -62.42
N GLY A 733 -66.73 -19.48 -61.59
CA GLY A 733 -67.71 -18.45 -61.96
C GLY A 733 -67.20 -17.03 -61.76
N HIS A 734 -67.48 -16.14 -62.72
CA HIS A 734 -67.05 -14.74 -62.72
C HIS A 734 -68.20 -13.83 -63.18
N CYS A 735 -68.04 -12.52 -62.99
CA CYS A 735 -68.96 -11.52 -63.53
C CYS A 735 -68.49 -11.09 -64.92
N GLU A 736 -69.42 -11.07 -65.87
CA GLU A 736 -69.21 -10.58 -67.23
C GLU A 736 -70.09 -9.37 -67.51
N GLU A 737 -69.53 -8.38 -68.21
CA GLU A 737 -70.26 -7.18 -68.62
C GLU A 737 -71.43 -7.54 -69.55
N CYS A 738 -72.59 -6.93 -69.30
CA CYS A 738 -73.77 -7.12 -70.12
C CYS A 738 -73.67 -6.37 -71.44
N LYS A 739 -73.61 -7.12 -72.53
CA LYS A 739 -73.53 -6.59 -73.89
C LYS A 739 -74.92 -6.26 -74.44
N CYS A 740 -75.71 -5.46 -73.72
CA CYS A 740 -77.04 -5.04 -74.17
C CYS A 740 -76.94 -4.07 -75.35
N ASP A 741 -77.68 -4.33 -76.42
CA ASP A 741 -77.71 -3.45 -77.58
C ASP A 741 -78.34 -2.10 -77.21
N PRO A 742 -77.65 -0.96 -77.46
CA PRO A 742 -78.11 0.36 -77.04
C PRO A 742 -79.40 0.82 -77.73
N VAL A 743 -79.75 0.24 -78.89
CA VAL A 743 -80.98 0.52 -79.64
C VAL A 743 -82.09 -0.47 -79.26
N GLY A 744 -81.72 -1.74 -79.13
CA GLY A 744 -82.61 -2.87 -78.88
C GLY A 744 -83.11 -3.00 -77.44
N ALA A 745 -82.32 -2.58 -76.45
CA ALA A 745 -82.63 -2.71 -75.03
C ALA A 745 -83.11 -1.40 -74.38
N TRP A 746 -83.83 -1.51 -73.27
CA TRP A 746 -84.10 -0.38 -72.37
C TRP A 746 -82.82 0.02 -71.61
N PRO A 747 -82.65 1.29 -71.20
CA PRO A 747 -81.49 1.77 -70.45
C PRO A 747 -81.62 1.40 -68.96
N VAL A 748 -81.77 0.10 -68.71
CA VAL A 748 -81.85 -0.51 -67.39
C VAL A 748 -80.83 -1.65 -67.34
N PRO A 749 -80.30 -1.98 -66.15
CA PRO A 749 -79.41 -3.13 -66.02
C PRO A 749 -80.05 -4.43 -66.53
N CYS A 750 -79.23 -5.28 -67.16
CA CYS A 750 -79.56 -6.66 -67.47
C CYS A 750 -79.89 -7.48 -66.21
N ASP A 751 -80.49 -8.65 -66.40
CA ASP A 751 -80.64 -9.64 -65.33
C ASP A 751 -79.27 -10.09 -64.79
N ALA A 752 -79.06 -9.97 -63.47
CA ALA A 752 -77.77 -10.17 -62.82
C ALA A 752 -77.25 -11.64 -62.85
N HIS A 753 -78.09 -12.63 -63.16
CA HIS A 753 -77.67 -14.03 -63.22
C HIS A 753 -77.56 -14.55 -64.65
N THR A 754 -78.51 -14.16 -65.51
CA THR A 754 -78.63 -14.68 -66.88
C THR A 754 -78.05 -13.74 -67.94
N GLY A 755 -77.80 -12.47 -67.59
CA GLY A 755 -77.35 -11.44 -68.53
C GLY A 755 -78.42 -11.01 -69.52
N GLN A 756 -79.67 -11.43 -69.31
CA GLN A 756 -80.76 -11.13 -70.24
C GLN A 756 -81.12 -9.65 -70.15
N CYS A 757 -80.96 -8.96 -71.27
CA CYS A 757 -81.31 -7.55 -71.42
C CYS A 757 -82.83 -7.40 -71.60
N GLN A 758 -83.38 -6.31 -71.08
CA GLN A 758 -84.81 -6.03 -71.25
C GLN A 758 -85.06 -5.40 -72.63
N CYS A 759 -85.51 -6.21 -73.60
CA CYS A 759 -85.69 -5.77 -74.97
C CYS A 759 -86.90 -4.84 -75.13
N ARG A 760 -86.73 -3.82 -75.97
CA ARG A 760 -87.82 -2.97 -76.44
C ARG A 760 -88.73 -3.76 -77.38
N ALA A 761 -89.97 -3.32 -77.50
CA ALA A 761 -90.94 -3.95 -78.39
C ALA A 761 -90.37 -4.05 -79.83
N GLY A 762 -90.24 -5.27 -80.35
CA GLY A 762 -89.68 -5.56 -81.67
C GLY A 762 -88.22 -5.99 -81.70
N ALA A 763 -87.49 -5.97 -80.57
CA ALA A 763 -86.17 -6.58 -80.42
C ALA A 763 -86.25 -7.87 -79.58
N THR A 764 -85.36 -8.84 -79.86
CA THR A 764 -85.29 -10.16 -79.22
C THR A 764 -83.85 -10.63 -79.10
N GLY A 765 -83.66 -11.80 -78.48
CA GLY A 765 -82.35 -12.34 -78.13
C GLY A 765 -81.83 -11.84 -76.78
N PRO A 766 -80.82 -12.50 -76.21
CA PRO A 766 -80.32 -12.22 -74.85
C PRO A 766 -79.70 -10.82 -74.73
N GLN A 767 -79.09 -10.32 -75.81
CA GLN A 767 -78.49 -8.98 -75.90
C GLN A 767 -79.43 -7.94 -76.53
N CYS A 768 -80.64 -8.33 -76.94
CA CYS A 768 -81.58 -7.50 -77.71
C CYS A 768 -81.04 -6.98 -79.05
N ASN A 769 -80.03 -7.65 -79.62
CA ASN A 769 -79.40 -7.31 -80.90
C ASN A 769 -80.11 -7.91 -82.12
N HIS A 770 -81.12 -8.76 -81.91
CA HIS A 770 -81.90 -9.35 -83.00
C HIS A 770 -83.26 -8.66 -83.12
N CYS A 771 -83.73 -8.44 -84.35
CA CYS A 771 -85.07 -7.93 -84.58
C CYS A 771 -86.08 -9.08 -84.61
N MET A 772 -87.22 -8.91 -83.94
CA MET A 772 -88.33 -9.86 -84.02
C MET A 772 -88.86 -9.92 -85.45
N GLU A 773 -89.43 -11.07 -85.82
CA GLU A 773 -90.07 -11.24 -87.11
C GLU A 773 -91.08 -10.10 -87.37
N LYS A 774 -91.00 -9.47 -88.54
CA LYS A 774 -91.79 -8.28 -88.96
C LYS A 774 -91.38 -6.92 -88.35
N HIS A 775 -90.20 -6.80 -87.75
CA HIS A 775 -89.61 -5.53 -87.30
C HIS A 775 -88.27 -5.25 -88.01
N VAL A 776 -87.92 -3.96 -88.18
CA VAL A 776 -86.62 -3.50 -88.68
C VAL A 776 -85.91 -2.74 -87.58
N CYS A 777 -84.68 -3.16 -87.27
CA CYS A 777 -83.82 -2.57 -86.25
C CYS A 777 -82.75 -1.76 -86.97
N GLY A 778 -82.74 -0.44 -86.80
CA GLY A 778 -81.79 0.47 -87.42
C GLY A 778 -81.27 1.52 -86.43
N PRO A 779 -80.26 2.33 -86.80
CA PRO A 779 -79.63 3.29 -85.89
C PRO A 779 -80.59 4.38 -85.36
N THR A 780 -81.77 4.50 -85.93
CA THR A 780 -82.83 5.45 -85.53
C THR A 780 -83.94 4.84 -84.67
N GLY A 781 -83.88 3.54 -84.34
CA GLY A 781 -84.86 2.84 -83.51
C GLY A 781 -85.44 1.56 -84.14
N ILE A 782 -86.41 0.95 -83.47
CA ILE A 782 -87.10 -0.27 -83.91
C ILE A 782 -88.44 0.10 -84.55
N VAL A 783 -88.66 -0.30 -85.81
CA VAL A 783 -89.88 0.03 -86.57
C VAL A 783 -90.58 -1.26 -87.01
N CYS A 784 -91.87 -1.39 -86.69
CA CYS A 784 -92.70 -2.51 -87.13
C CYS A 784 -93.13 -2.35 -88.60
N MET A 785 -92.96 -3.38 -89.43
CA MET A 785 -93.25 -3.34 -90.88
C MET A 785 -94.75 -3.47 -91.22
N TYR A 786 -95.59 -3.93 -90.27
CA TYR A 786 -97.02 -4.13 -90.50
C TYR A 786 -97.84 -3.74 -89.27
N LYS A 787 -98.83 -2.85 -89.47
CA LYS A 787 -99.78 -2.37 -88.45
C LYS A 787 -100.20 -3.47 -87.45
N CYS A 788 -99.75 -3.37 -86.19
CA CYS A 788 -100.38 -4.04 -85.07
C CYS A 788 -101.64 -3.26 -84.68
N VAL A 789 -102.81 -3.88 -84.87
CA VAL A 789 -104.16 -3.38 -84.52
C VAL A 789 -104.83 -4.60 -83.89
N THR A 790 -105.38 -4.66 -82.68
CA THR A 790 -106.24 -3.78 -81.83
C THR A 790 -106.28 -4.45 -80.44
N ASN A 791 -106.68 -3.89 -79.27
CA ASN A 791 -107.83 -3.08 -78.82
C ASN A 791 -107.53 -2.78 -77.31
N THR A 792 -108.04 -1.79 -76.55
CA THR A 792 -109.25 -0.95 -76.58
C THR A 792 -109.14 0.12 -75.46
N HIS A 793 -109.75 1.30 -75.70
CA HIS A 793 -110.31 2.28 -74.73
C HIS A 793 -109.33 3.08 -73.82
N THR A 794 -109.38 4.41 -73.67
CA THR A 794 -110.48 5.40 -73.67
C THR A 794 -109.97 6.85 -73.87
N HIS A 795 -110.85 7.72 -74.39
CA HIS A 795 -110.94 9.21 -74.37
C HIS A 795 -109.97 9.98 -73.44
N THR A 796 -109.48 11.21 -73.73
CA THR A 796 -110.18 12.51 -73.85
C THR A 796 -109.10 13.57 -74.17
N LEU A 797 -109.14 14.32 -75.29
CA LEU A 797 -109.53 15.75 -75.43
C LEU A 797 -108.62 16.82 -74.76
N ILE A 798 -108.26 17.85 -75.56
CA ILE A 798 -107.95 19.30 -75.25
C ILE A 798 -106.50 19.80 -75.50
N HIS A 799 -106.35 20.47 -76.64
CA HIS A 799 -105.85 21.84 -76.92
C HIS A 799 -104.51 22.43 -76.36
N THR A 800 -103.88 23.16 -77.29
CA THR A 800 -103.15 24.47 -77.20
C THR A 800 -101.68 24.57 -76.79
N LEU A 801 -100.92 25.24 -77.72
CA LEU A 801 -99.94 26.34 -77.54
C LEU A 801 -98.71 26.04 -76.64
N THR A 802 -97.46 26.42 -76.90
CA THR A 802 -96.81 27.41 -77.76
C THR A 802 -95.29 27.17 -77.70
N LEU A 803 -94.59 27.71 -78.70
CA LEU A 803 -93.19 28.15 -78.70
C LEU A 803 -92.56 28.43 -77.31
N THR A 804 -91.30 28.04 -77.12
CA THR A 804 -90.16 28.98 -77.18
C THR A 804 -88.80 28.25 -77.15
N HIS A 805 -87.95 28.67 -78.07
CA HIS A 805 -86.50 28.53 -78.01
C HIS A 805 -85.93 29.35 -76.85
N THR A 806 -84.97 28.80 -76.10
CA THR A 806 -83.83 29.55 -75.58
C THR A 806 -82.59 28.65 -75.50
N HIS A 807 -81.57 29.03 -76.28
CA HIS A 807 -80.17 28.74 -76.03
C HIS A 807 -79.76 29.22 -74.64
N THR A 808 -78.87 28.51 -73.95
CA THR A 808 -77.68 29.11 -73.33
C THR A 808 -76.61 28.07 -73.00
N HIS A 809 -75.37 28.50 -73.24
CA HIS A 809 -74.08 27.88 -72.97
C HIS A 809 -73.85 27.45 -71.52
N SER A 810 -72.92 26.50 -71.31
CA SER A 810 -71.63 26.68 -70.59
C SER A 810 -71.08 25.29 -70.18
N HIS A 811 -69.80 25.04 -70.49
CA HIS A 811 -68.65 24.93 -69.57
C HIS A 811 -68.46 23.57 -68.91
#